data_AF-A0A1Y1RMY2-F1
#
_entry.id   AF-A0A1Y1RMY2-F1
#
_cell.length_a   1.000
_cell.length_b   1.000
_cell.length_c   1.000
_cell.angle_alpha   90.00
_cell.angle_beta   90.00
_cell.angle_gamma   90.00
#
_symmetry.space_group_name_H-M   'P 1'
#
loop_
_entity.id
_entity.type
_entity.pdbx_description
1 polymer ?
#
loop_
_entity_poly.entity_id
_entity_poly.type
_entity_poly.pdbx_seq_one_letter_code
_entity_poly.pdbx_strand_id
1 'polypeptide(L)'
;MLARLKREPMSRKPLATALLVASLSVGVTPVALAVAPYDLDAGVRISDTTSALGNTAGLDESIKQLATDRQVNLFVVTIDRFEDPSSSSQWTGDFATLNNMGSNDVVLVIATEARQAYFMAGSTSVLSQSQQERIYQNYVYPELANSNYSAAAQAAVTGIDSELGSGSGLGLAAGGAAALLGVAAVAGGGAWLFNRSRASRRSQASGTQQQSQPTNRGQTPPINQPSLTELRTTAGQHLVTTDDAIAHSLQEVEFARLQYGEKEVAPFVAAIDNAKAHLQRSFQLQKQLDDEVPDTEEDQRAWLTEIIARTEDAQQALNEQVTNFTRLRKLAESAPQALATLRQEIDSAEPLFAPAEAALARLGKLYSPSAFGAVADNVTEARTRLSFAREEADETEQLLTDDNRNQAILALRAGEEALGQAKGLLEAVHHAERDLGAMSASLDNALIIAERDVASAQELARTGAGSSSQLSGAAAGVQAVLGQIQSQRSAGLIDPYQLNQRLHEVRSELDTALDAVRQTHEQERSARETLNHALVSAQAQISSANDYVWARRGGVRAEARTRLREAERHLAEAQRLHQSEPVTALSHANDAIRLASDAQRLARNDVDRFNQTTGYNRGSNRNYNSAMLGGILLGTLLGGSSGPGGFGGGTFGGGFGGGGFSGGGGAGGNF
;
A
#
# COMPACT_ATOMS: atom_id res chain seq x y z
N MET A 1 62.35 16.58 44.21
CA MET A 1 61.03 17.22 43.98
C MET A 1 59.98 16.12 43.96
N LEU A 2 59.31 15.96 45.10
CA LEU A 2 58.01 15.32 45.42
C LEU A 2 57.50 14.21 44.46
N ALA A 3 57.65 12.92 44.78
CA ALA A 3 56.87 12.10 45.74
C ALA A 3 55.46 11.74 45.20
N ARG A 4 55.18 10.49 44.78
CA ARG A 4 55.04 9.19 45.49
C ARG A 4 53.56 8.84 45.79
N LEU A 5 53.23 7.59 45.44
CA LEU A 5 52.29 6.65 46.10
C LEU A 5 50.79 6.84 45.78
N LYS A 6 50.08 5.90 45.15
CA LYS A 6 49.72 4.50 45.50
C LYS A 6 48.57 4.41 46.53
N ARG A 7 47.56 3.60 46.17
CA ARG A 7 46.59 2.82 46.99
C ARG A 7 45.12 3.30 47.01
N GLU A 8 44.25 2.44 46.46
CA GLU A 8 42.88 2.14 46.95
C GLU A 8 42.83 2.01 48.49
N PRO A 9 41.71 2.23 49.23
CA PRO A 9 40.47 1.45 49.06
C PRO A 9 39.14 2.07 49.60
N MET A 10 38.08 1.24 49.58
CA MET A 10 36.90 1.21 50.45
C MET A 10 35.71 2.16 50.21
N SER A 11 34.64 1.55 49.68
CA SER A 11 33.29 1.43 50.27
C SER A 11 32.89 2.44 51.35
N ARG A 12 31.84 3.23 51.06
CA ARG A 12 30.82 3.67 52.02
C ARG A 12 29.43 3.75 51.34
N LYS A 13 28.51 2.86 51.73
CA LYS A 13 27.06 3.17 51.81
C LYS A 13 26.87 4.18 52.98
N PRO A 14 25.86 5.09 53.01
CA PRO A 14 24.48 4.69 53.32
C PRO A 14 23.33 5.56 52.73
N LEU A 15 22.17 4.91 52.59
CA LEU A 15 20.83 5.37 52.97
C LEU A 15 20.63 6.87 53.28
N ALA A 16 19.71 7.53 52.55
CA ALA A 16 18.71 8.41 53.14
C ALA A 16 17.54 8.68 52.18
N THR A 17 16.37 8.30 52.66
CA THR A 17 15.00 8.50 52.18
C THR A 17 14.66 9.96 51.88
N ALA A 18 13.95 10.22 50.78
CA ALA A 18 13.03 11.35 50.69
C ALA A 18 11.87 11.02 49.74
N LEU A 19 10.66 10.94 50.32
CA LEU A 19 9.38 10.94 49.62
C LEU A 19 9.31 12.13 48.65
N LEU A 20 8.87 11.88 47.43
CA LEU A 20 8.11 12.85 46.66
C LEU A 20 7.04 12.10 45.86
N VAL A 21 5.84 12.08 46.43
CA VAL A 21 4.62 11.72 45.71
C VAL A 21 4.36 12.84 44.72
N ALA A 22 4.66 12.60 43.45
CA ALA A 22 4.16 13.39 42.34
C ALA A 22 3.27 12.46 41.50
N SER A 23 1.97 12.58 41.72
CA SER A 23 0.92 12.02 40.89
C SER A 23 1.04 12.58 39.47
N LEU A 24 1.69 11.82 38.59
CA LEU A 24 1.59 12.02 37.15
C LEU A 24 0.39 11.19 36.66
N SER A 25 -0.74 11.86 36.51
CA SER A 25 -1.82 11.42 35.62
C SER A 25 -1.25 11.37 34.19
N VAL A 26 -0.76 10.20 33.80
CA VAL A 26 -0.50 9.88 32.39
C VAL A 26 -1.85 9.85 31.71
N GLY A 27 -2.14 10.90 30.95
CA GLY A 27 -3.20 10.87 29.95
C GLY A 27 -2.87 9.74 28.98
N VAL A 28 -3.72 8.71 28.97
CA VAL A 28 -3.75 7.75 27.88
C VAL A 28 -4.26 8.53 26.66
N THR A 29 -3.34 9.05 25.85
CA THR A 29 -3.68 9.38 24.46
C THR A 29 -4.04 8.05 23.80
N PRO A 30 -5.23 7.90 23.17
CA PRO A 30 -5.50 6.72 22.38
C PRO A 30 -4.41 6.59 21.33
N VAL A 31 -3.70 5.46 21.32
CA VAL A 31 -2.86 5.07 20.21
C VAL A 31 -3.84 4.83 19.05
N ALA A 32 -3.78 5.67 18.02
CA ALA A 32 -4.51 5.45 16.78
C ALA A 32 -4.13 4.07 16.24
N LEU A 33 -5.11 3.17 16.14
CA LEU A 33 -4.91 1.81 15.64
C LEU A 33 -4.72 1.90 14.12
N ALA A 34 -3.66 1.28 13.61
CA ALA A 34 -3.39 1.14 12.17
C ALA A 34 -4.61 0.55 11.44
N VAL A 35 -5.01 1.16 10.32
CA VAL A 35 -6.15 0.71 9.50
C VAL A 35 -5.65 -0.12 8.32
N ALA A 36 -5.69 -1.44 8.46
CA ALA A 36 -5.48 -2.37 7.35
C ALA A 36 -6.63 -2.29 6.33
N PRO A 37 -6.44 -2.71 5.07
CA PRO A 37 -7.53 -2.82 4.09
C PRO A 37 -8.70 -3.65 4.65
N TYR A 38 -9.94 -3.18 4.43
CA TYR A 38 -11.15 -3.78 5.00
C TYR A 38 -12.27 -3.92 3.97
N ASP A 39 -13.26 -4.75 4.31
CA ASP A 39 -14.43 -5.03 3.50
C ASP A 39 -15.48 -3.92 3.65
N LEU A 40 -16.02 -3.42 2.54
CA LEU A 40 -17.10 -2.44 2.51
C LEU A 40 -18.45 -3.15 2.54
N ASP A 41 -19.37 -2.59 3.33
CA ASP A 41 -20.76 -3.03 3.28
C ASP A 41 -21.33 -2.87 1.86
N ALA A 42 -22.16 -3.84 1.46
CA ALA A 42 -22.73 -3.87 0.12
C ALA A 42 -23.48 -2.56 -0.22
N GLY A 43 -23.06 -1.90 -1.29
CA GLY A 43 -23.66 -0.65 -1.78
C GLY A 43 -23.03 0.62 -1.22
N VAL A 44 -22.08 0.52 -0.29
CA VAL A 44 -21.30 1.66 0.20
C VAL A 44 -20.22 2.02 -0.82
N ARG A 45 -20.23 3.27 -1.27
CA ARG A 45 -19.24 3.83 -2.20
C ARG A 45 -18.37 4.94 -1.58
N ILE A 46 -18.77 5.45 -0.42
CA ILE A 46 -18.02 6.45 0.33
C ILE A 46 -17.78 5.92 1.74
N SER A 47 -16.51 5.79 2.12
CA SER A 47 -16.10 5.38 3.47
C SER A 47 -15.20 6.46 4.05
N ASP A 48 -15.72 7.24 4.99
CA ASP A 48 -15.00 8.37 5.59
C ASP A 48 -14.64 8.05 7.05
N THR A 49 -13.56 7.29 7.28
CA THR A 49 -13.18 6.92 8.65
C THR A 49 -12.55 8.09 9.41
N THR A 50 -12.11 9.13 8.71
CA THR A 50 -11.43 10.30 9.27
C THR A 50 -12.35 11.51 9.45
N SER A 51 -13.62 11.42 9.02
CA SER A 51 -14.58 12.54 8.98
C SER A 51 -14.08 13.74 8.14
N ALA A 52 -13.17 13.50 7.21
CA ALA A 52 -12.49 14.53 6.44
C ALA A 52 -13.29 15.01 5.22
N LEU A 53 -14.31 14.25 4.78
CA LEU A 53 -15.16 14.62 3.65
C LEU A 53 -16.34 15.51 4.05
N GLY A 54 -16.72 15.49 5.33
CA GLY A 54 -17.83 16.28 5.87
C GLY A 54 -19.19 15.80 5.33
N ASN A 55 -19.99 16.71 4.78
CA ASN A 55 -21.27 16.34 4.17
C ASN A 55 -21.04 15.71 2.78
N THR A 56 -21.34 14.42 2.66
CA THR A 56 -21.08 13.63 1.45
C THR A 56 -22.29 13.51 0.51
N ALA A 57 -23.45 14.12 0.82
CA ALA A 57 -24.67 13.94 0.03
C ALA A 57 -24.51 14.36 -1.45
N GLY A 58 -23.79 15.47 -1.70
CA GLY A 58 -23.50 15.92 -3.07
C GLY A 58 -22.53 14.98 -3.80
N LEU A 59 -21.50 14.48 -3.11
CA LEU A 59 -20.53 13.53 -3.66
C LEU A 59 -21.20 12.18 -4.01
N ASP A 60 -22.08 11.69 -3.15
CA ASP A 60 -22.84 10.45 -3.37
C ASP A 60 -23.72 10.53 -4.63
N GLU A 61 -24.38 11.68 -4.84
CA GLU A 61 -25.16 11.92 -6.04
C GLU A 61 -24.28 11.95 -7.31
N SER A 62 -23.14 12.66 -7.27
CA SER A 62 -22.22 12.71 -8.41
C SER A 62 -21.63 11.34 -8.75
N ILE A 63 -21.32 10.52 -7.74
CA ILE A 63 -20.85 9.14 -7.94
C ILE A 63 -21.96 8.26 -8.57
N LYS A 64 -23.23 8.43 -8.16
CA LYS A 64 -24.36 7.70 -8.77
C LYS A 64 -24.59 8.09 -10.22
N GLN A 65 -24.45 9.38 -10.55
CA GLN A 65 -24.55 9.87 -11.92
C GLN A 65 -23.42 9.29 -12.78
N LEU A 66 -22.18 9.29 -12.27
CA LEU A 66 -21.04 8.67 -12.95
C LEU A 66 -21.26 7.18 -13.27
N ALA A 67 -21.82 6.44 -12.31
CA ALA A 67 -22.18 5.03 -12.51
C ALA A 67 -23.29 4.84 -13.56
N THR A 68 -24.21 5.79 -13.68
CA THR A 68 -25.32 5.74 -14.64
C THR A 68 -24.86 6.12 -16.04
N ASP A 69 -24.13 7.23 -16.17
CA ASP A 69 -23.82 7.86 -17.46
C ASP A 69 -22.58 7.26 -18.12
N ARG A 70 -21.57 6.88 -17.32
CA ARG A 70 -20.28 6.37 -17.79
C ARG A 70 -20.05 4.90 -17.49
N GLN A 71 -20.98 4.25 -16.80
CA GLN A 71 -20.84 2.87 -16.32
C GLN A 71 -19.58 2.68 -15.45
N VAL A 72 -19.17 3.70 -14.70
CA VAL A 72 -18.01 3.67 -13.78
C VAL A 72 -18.48 3.77 -12.33
N ASN A 73 -18.09 2.81 -11.48
CA ASN A 73 -18.32 2.91 -10.05
C ASN A 73 -17.09 3.50 -9.36
N LEU A 74 -17.17 4.75 -8.91
CA LEU A 74 -16.13 5.35 -8.07
C LEU A 74 -16.37 5.02 -6.58
N PHE A 75 -15.31 4.56 -5.92
CA PHE A 75 -15.22 4.38 -4.49
C PHE A 75 -14.28 5.44 -3.90
N VAL A 76 -14.71 6.12 -2.84
CA VAL A 76 -13.90 7.12 -2.13
C VAL A 76 -13.70 6.67 -0.70
N VAL A 77 -12.44 6.50 -0.30
CA VAL A 77 -12.06 6.00 1.03
C VAL A 77 -11.12 7.01 1.68
N THR A 78 -11.42 7.47 2.88
CA THR A 78 -10.47 8.22 3.70
C THR A 78 -9.97 7.35 4.85
N ILE A 79 -8.66 7.42 5.10
CA ILE A 79 -7.97 6.76 6.21
C ILE A 79 -6.99 7.75 6.83
N ASP A 80 -6.51 7.49 8.04
CA ASP A 80 -5.51 8.35 8.67
C ASP A 80 -4.16 8.22 7.94
N ARG A 81 -3.71 6.99 7.69
CA ARG A 81 -2.46 6.68 6.97
C ARG A 81 -2.44 5.26 6.40
N PHE A 82 -1.58 5.03 5.42
CA PHE A 82 -1.28 3.70 4.91
C PHE A 82 -0.37 2.97 5.91
N GLU A 83 -0.92 2.01 6.64
CA GLU A 83 -0.19 1.10 7.52
C GLU A 83 -0.68 -0.33 7.23
N ASP A 84 0.27 -1.24 6.98
CA ASP A 84 0.04 -2.66 6.65
C ASP A 84 -0.80 -2.94 5.38
N PRO A 85 -0.25 -2.70 4.17
CA PRO A 85 1.10 -2.20 3.87
C PRO A 85 1.19 -0.67 3.87
N SER A 86 2.39 -0.12 4.09
CA SER A 86 2.64 1.32 4.03
C SER A 86 2.73 1.90 2.61
N SER A 87 2.83 1.03 1.62
CA SER A 87 2.76 1.43 0.20
C SER A 87 1.32 1.73 -0.16
N SER A 88 1.05 2.97 -0.57
CA SER A 88 -0.30 3.40 -0.97
C SER A 88 -0.85 2.63 -2.16
N SER A 89 0.00 2.23 -3.11
CA SER A 89 -0.38 1.39 -4.25
C SER A 89 -0.73 -0.04 -3.83
N GLN A 90 0.07 -0.62 -2.95
CA GLN A 90 -0.15 -1.99 -2.48
C GLN A 90 -1.39 -2.06 -1.59
N TRP A 91 -1.57 -1.10 -0.68
CA TRP A 91 -2.74 -1.03 0.20
C TRP A 91 -4.02 -0.90 -0.62
N THR A 92 -4.02 -0.02 -1.62
CA THR A 92 -5.19 0.18 -2.48
C THR A 92 -5.47 -1.03 -3.38
N GLY A 93 -4.42 -1.71 -3.84
CA GLY A 93 -4.55 -2.99 -4.57
C GLY A 93 -5.13 -4.12 -3.71
N ASP A 94 -4.69 -4.23 -2.45
CA ASP A 94 -5.21 -5.19 -1.48
C ASP A 94 -6.67 -4.89 -1.14
N PHE A 95 -7.01 -3.61 -0.95
CA PHE A 95 -8.39 -3.14 -0.76
C PHE A 95 -9.29 -3.51 -1.94
N ALA A 96 -8.83 -3.25 -3.17
CA ALA A 96 -9.59 -3.57 -4.38
C ALA A 96 -9.81 -5.08 -4.54
N THR A 97 -8.80 -5.89 -4.20
CA THR A 97 -8.88 -7.36 -4.22
C THR A 97 -9.87 -7.87 -3.17
N LEU A 98 -9.79 -7.35 -1.94
CA LEU A 98 -10.66 -7.75 -0.83
C LEU A 98 -12.15 -7.47 -1.14
N ASN A 99 -12.42 -6.32 -1.76
CA ASN A 99 -13.77 -5.86 -2.12
C ASN A 99 -14.25 -6.41 -3.48
N ASN A 100 -13.51 -7.34 -4.10
CA ASN A 100 -13.83 -7.95 -5.40
C ASN A 100 -14.13 -6.90 -6.51
N MET A 101 -13.37 -5.81 -6.53
CA MET A 101 -13.58 -4.73 -7.50
C MET A 101 -13.41 -5.23 -8.94
N GLY A 102 -14.40 -4.95 -9.78
CA GLY A 102 -14.45 -5.35 -11.18
C GLY A 102 -13.82 -4.33 -12.14
N SER A 103 -13.93 -4.62 -13.44
CA SER A 103 -13.39 -3.79 -14.52
C SER A 103 -13.95 -2.36 -14.52
N ASN A 104 -15.16 -2.14 -14.05
CA ASN A 104 -15.79 -0.81 -14.05
C ASN A 104 -15.57 -0.03 -12.76
N ASP A 105 -14.80 -0.57 -11.82
CA ASP A 105 -14.65 -0.01 -10.49
C ASP A 105 -13.32 0.76 -10.39
N VAL A 106 -13.41 1.93 -9.77
CA VAL A 106 -12.31 2.87 -9.58
C VAL A 106 -12.28 3.24 -8.11
N VAL A 107 -11.10 3.33 -7.50
CA VAL A 107 -10.96 3.71 -6.10
C VAL A 107 -9.99 4.88 -5.94
N LEU A 108 -10.40 5.84 -5.11
CA LEU A 108 -9.56 6.89 -4.56
C LEU A 108 -9.41 6.65 -3.06
N VAL A 109 -8.19 6.40 -2.59
CA VAL A 109 -7.86 6.31 -1.17
C VAL A 109 -7.06 7.55 -0.76
N ILE A 110 -7.53 8.24 0.28
CA ILE A 110 -6.90 9.46 0.81
C ILE A 110 -6.45 9.22 2.25
N ALA A 111 -5.14 9.23 2.47
CA ALA A 111 -4.51 9.20 3.78
C ALA A 111 -4.32 10.64 4.31
N THR A 112 -5.17 11.06 5.24
CA THR A 112 -5.30 12.46 5.66
C THR A 112 -4.17 12.94 6.58
N GLU A 113 -3.64 12.08 7.47
CA GLU A 113 -2.46 12.42 8.30
C GLU A 113 -1.17 12.34 7.49
N ALA A 114 -1.05 11.33 6.62
CA ALA A 114 0.15 11.13 5.80
C ALA A 114 0.23 12.09 4.60
N ARG A 115 -0.86 12.81 4.27
CA ARG A 115 -1.01 13.66 3.08
C ARG A 115 -0.65 12.93 1.79
N GLN A 116 -1.05 11.67 1.72
CA GLN A 116 -0.84 10.81 0.56
C GLN A 116 -2.20 10.38 0.02
N ALA A 117 -2.27 10.14 -1.27
CA ALA A 117 -3.43 9.52 -1.87
C ALA A 117 -2.97 8.54 -2.95
N TYR A 118 -3.86 7.63 -3.30
CA TYR A 118 -3.69 6.75 -4.44
C TYR A 118 -5.00 6.60 -5.18
N PHE A 119 -4.92 6.71 -6.49
CA PHE A 119 -6.04 6.59 -7.40
C PHE A 119 -5.74 5.46 -8.36
N MET A 120 -6.65 4.49 -8.45
CA MET A 120 -6.50 3.38 -9.38
C MET A 120 -7.84 2.90 -9.92
N ALA A 121 -7.78 2.40 -11.15
CA ALA A 121 -8.83 1.59 -11.74
C ALA A 121 -8.29 0.17 -11.99
N GLY A 122 -9.18 -0.83 -12.02
CA GLY A 122 -8.80 -2.22 -12.26
C GLY A 122 -8.00 -2.43 -13.57
N SER A 123 -7.24 -3.52 -13.66
CA SER A 123 -6.36 -3.82 -14.82
C SER A 123 -7.09 -4.10 -16.14
N THR A 124 -8.42 -4.30 -16.09
CA THR A 124 -9.31 -4.48 -17.25
C THR A 124 -10.26 -3.29 -17.43
N SER A 125 -9.91 -2.13 -16.88
CA SER A 125 -10.88 -1.05 -16.67
C SER A 125 -11.17 -0.13 -17.84
N VAL A 126 -12.26 0.62 -17.66
CA VAL A 126 -12.73 1.70 -18.53
C VAL A 126 -11.73 2.86 -18.64
N LEU A 127 -10.76 2.97 -17.74
CA LEU A 127 -9.73 4.02 -17.71
C LEU A 127 -8.34 3.42 -17.97
N SER A 128 -7.70 3.82 -19.05
CA SER A 128 -6.28 3.49 -19.31
C SER A 128 -5.35 4.11 -18.26
N GLN A 129 -4.15 3.56 -18.09
CA GLN A 129 -3.17 4.11 -17.12
C GLN A 129 -2.86 5.59 -17.36
N SER A 130 -2.80 6.04 -18.62
CA SER A 130 -2.55 7.45 -18.93
C SER A 130 -3.73 8.36 -18.56
N GLN A 131 -4.96 7.86 -18.65
CA GLN A 131 -6.15 8.57 -18.17
C GLN A 131 -6.16 8.66 -16.64
N GLN A 132 -5.82 7.56 -15.95
CA GLN A 132 -5.71 7.56 -14.48
C GLN A 132 -4.68 8.59 -14.00
N GLU A 133 -3.52 8.66 -14.63
CA GLU A 133 -2.48 9.64 -14.32
C GLU A 133 -2.97 11.08 -14.56
N ARG A 134 -3.62 11.35 -15.70
CA ARG A 134 -4.17 12.69 -15.98
C ARG A 134 -5.25 13.10 -14.98
N ILE A 135 -6.16 12.19 -14.63
CA ILE A 135 -7.20 12.45 -13.62
C ILE A 135 -6.55 12.81 -12.29
N TYR A 136 -5.58 12.00 -11.86
CA TYR A 136 -4.90 12.22 -10.59
C TYR A 136 -4.13 13.56 -10.59
N GLN A 137 -3.29 13.82 -11.59
CA GLN A 137 -2.42 15.00 -11.62
C GLN A 137 -3.17 16.31 -11.87
N ASN A 138 -4.16 16.32 -12.76
CA ASN A 138 -4.81 17.55 -13.21
C ASN A 138 -6.04 17.92 -12.37
N TYR A 139 -6.69 16.96 -11.73
CA TYR A 139 -7.93 17.18 -10.98
C TYR A 139 -7.78 16.89 -9.49
N VAL A 140 -7.26 15.72 -9.12
CA VAL A 140 -7.24 15.28 -7.71
C VAL A 140 -6.12 15.95 -6.91
N TYR A 141 -4.89 15.92 -7.44
CA TYR A 141 -3.69 16.42 -6.77
C TYR A 141 -3.75 17.91 -6.41
N PRO A 142 -4.26 18.83 -7.26
CA PRO A 142 -4.38 20.25 -6.91
C PRO A 142 -5.24 20.50 -5.67
N GLU A 143 -6.31 19.73 -5.48
CA GLU A 143 -7.18 19.85 -4.31
C GLU A 143 -6.53 19.24 -3.06
N LEU A 144 -5.83 18.11 -3.22
CA LEU A 144 -5.05 17.50 -2.14
C LEU A 144 -3.92 18.40 -1.65
N ALA A 145 -3.25 19.13 -2.56
CA ALA A 145 -2.21 20.10 -2.21
C ALA A 145 -2.72 21.22 -1.29
N ASN A 146 -4.01 21.54 -1.39
CA ASN A 146 -4.69 22.51 -0.52
C ASN A 146 -5.35 21.87 0.72
N SER A 147 -5.15 20.56 0.95
CA SER A 147 -5.80 19.78 2.02
C SER A 147 -7.34 19.75 1.93
N ASN A 148 -7.91 19.97 0.74
CA ASN A 148 -9.35 19.97 0.51
C ASN A 148 -9.82 18.57 0.08
N TYR A 149 -9.93 17.63 1.03
CA TYR A 149 -10.20 16.22 0.71
C TYR A 149 -11.58 15.97 0.07
N SER A 150 -12.61 16.72 0.50
CA SER A 150 -13.94 16.66 -0.12
C SER A 150 -13.92 17.16 -1.57
N ALA A 151 -13.19 18.25 -1.83
CA ALA A 151 -13.02 18.77 -3.19
C ALA A 151 -12.18 17.82 -4.05
N ALA A 152 -11.15 17.18 -3.51
CA ALA A 152 -10.37 16.16 -4.22
C ALA A 152 -11.23 14.96 -4.65
N ALA A 153 -12.14 14.50 -3.79
CA ALA A 153 -13.08 13.44 -4.13
C ALA A 153 -14.06 13.86 -5.23
N GLN A 154 -14.57 15.10 -5.19
CA GLN A 154 -15.41 15.64 -6.25
C GLN A 154 -14.64 15.83 -7.57
N ALA A 155 -13.39 16.29 -7.49
CA ALA A 155 -12.52 16.47 -8.65
C ALA A 155 -12.19 15.15 -9.33
N ALA A 156 -12.10 14.04 -8.58
CA ALA A 156 -12.00 12.71 -9.16
C ALA A 156 -13.22 12.35 -10.03
N VAL A 157 -14.45 12.66 -9.57
CA VAL A 157 -15.66 12.45 -10.37
C VAL A 157 -15.61 13.28 -11.66
N THR A 158 -15.27 14.56 -11.56
CA THR A 158 -15.14 15.48 -12.71
C THR A 158 -14.09 15.00 -13.70
N GLY A 159 -12.93 14.54 -13.22
CA GLY A 159 -11.85 14.04 -14.06
C GLY A 159 -12.25 12.78 -14.83
N ILE A 160 -12.92 11.83 -14.17
CA ILE A 160 -13.40 10.61 -14.84
C ILE A 160 -14.45 10.94 -15.91
N ASP A 161 -15.41 11.83 -15.61
CA ASP A 161 -16.42 12.23 -16.58
C ASP A 161 -15.81 12.95 -17.80
N SER A 162 -14.83 13.83 -17.58
CA SER A 162 -14.10 14.54 -18.63
C SER A 162 -13.34 13.60 -19.56
N GLU A 163 -12.55 12.66 -19.01
CA GLU A 163 -11.73 11.74 -19.80
C GLU A 163 -12.58 10.75 -20.61
N LEU A 164 -13.71 10.28 -20.06
CA LEU A 164 -14.60 9.33 -20.74
C LEU A 164 -15.64 10.01 -21.65
N GLY A 165 -15.93 11.28 -21.44
CA GLY A 165 -16.84 12.08 -22.26
C GLY A 165 -16.33 12.41 -23.67
N SER A 166 -15.03 12.25 -23.92
CA SER A 166 -14.39 12.54 -25.21
C SER A 166 -14.63 11.49 -26.31
N GLY A 167 -15.33 10.39 -26.01
CA GLY A 167 -15.32 9.17 -26.84
C GLY A 167 -16.58 8.79 -27.66
N SER A 168 -17.62 9.63 -27.80
CA SER A 168 -18.81 9.26 -28.60
C SER A 168 -19.30 10.36 -29.55
N GLY A 169 -18.77 10.32 -30.77
CA GLY A 169 -19.48 10.59 -32.03
C GLY A 169 -19.98 12.01 -32.31
N LEU A 170 -19.12 12.85 -32.90
CA LEU A 170 -19.31 13.51 -34.21
C LEU A 170 -18.12 14.44 -34.46
N GLY A 171 -17.37 14.16 -35.53
CA GLY A 171 -16.25 15.00 -35.94
C GLY A 171 -16.73 16.38 -36.36
N LEU A 172 -16.34 17.39 -35.58
CA LEU A 172 -16.09 18.74 -36.04
C LEU A 172 -14.84 19.23 -35.29
N ALA A 173 -13.83 19.60 -36.07
CA ALA A 173 -12.67 20.34 -35.61
C ALA A 173 -13.11 21.68 -35.01
N ALA A 174 -12.83 21.89 -33.73
CA ALA A 174 -12.68 23.16 -33.02
C ALA A 174 -12.32 22.77 -31.57
N GLY A 175 -11.08 22.96 -31.13
CA GLY A 175 -10.65 24.23 -30.59
C GLY A 175 -10.71 24.15 -29.07
N GLY A 176 -9.53 24.12 -28.43
CA GLY A 176 -9.39 24.15 -26.98
C GLY A 176 -10.01 25.41 -26.41
N ALA A 177 -11.21 25.30 -25.83
CA ALA A 177 -11.90 26.41 -25.18
C ALA A 177 -12.97 25.94 -24.17
N ALA A 178 -12.79 24.76 -23.53
CA ALA A 178 -13.81 24.20 -22.63
C ALA A 178 -13.43 24.21 -21.13
N ALA A 179 -12.32 24.85 -20.73
CA ALA A 179 -11.88 24.85 -19.34
C ALA A 179 -12.19 26.13 -18.53
N LEU A 180 -12.90 27.12 -19.07
CA LEU A 180 -13.18 28.38 -18.34
C LEU A 180 -14.64 28.87 -18.34
N LEU A 181 -15.62 28.11 -18.82
CA LEU A 181 -17.04 28.53 -18.79
C LEU A 181 -18.00 27.44 -18.27
N GLY A 182 -17.68 26.86 -17.11
CA GLY A 182 -18.48 25.82 -16.47
C GLY A 182 -18.87 26.14 -15.02
N VAL A 183 -19.60 27.24 -14.77
CA VAL A 183 -20.31 27.46 -13.48
C VAL A 183 -21.80 27.81 -13.67
N ALA A 184 -22.29 27.93 -14.91
CA ALA A 184 -23.70 28.22 -15.16
C ALA A 184 -24.57 26.94 -15.25
N ALA A 185 -24.60 26.12 -14.18
CA ALA A 185 -25.55 24.99 -14.08
C ALA A 185 -25.88 24.54 -12.65
N VAL A 186 -25.93 25.45 -11.67
CA VAL A 186 -26.47 25.13 -10.31
C VAL A 186 -27.71 25.96 -9.94
N ALA A 187 -28.07 26.97 -10.74
CA ALA A 187 -29.26 27.77 -10.48
C ALA A 187 -30.52 27.11 -11.07
N GLY A 188 -31.26 26.31 -10.27
CA GLY A 188 -32.66 26.01 -10.61
C GLY A 188 -33.38 24.85 -9.92
N GLY A 189 -32.70 23.92 -9.22
CA GLY A 189 -33.31 22.61 -8.90
C GLY A 189 -33.55 22.25 -7.42
N GLY A 190 -33.11 23.03 -6.44
CA GLY A 190 -32.91 22.52 -5.07
C GLY A 190 -34.10 22.56 -4.09
N ALA A 191 -35.13 23.37 -4.32
CA ALA A 191 -36.08 23.72 -3.25
C ALA A 191 -37.47 23.04 -3.30
N TRP A 192 -37.69 22.01 -4.13
CA TRP A 192 -39.03 21.42 -4.31
C TRP A 192 -39.25 20.03 -3.67
N LEU A 193 -38.23 19.37 -3.11
CA LEU A 193 -38.36 17.97 -2.69
C LEU A 193 -38.48 17.68 -1.19
N PHE A 194 -38.84 18.67 -0.34
CA PHE A 194 -39.04 18.41 1.09
C PHE A 194 -40.48 18.49 1.63
N ASN A 195 -41.52 18.61 0.79
CA ASN A 195 -42.90 18.70 1.28
C ASN A 195 -43.92 17.73 0.66
N ARG A 196 -43.51 16.47 0.39
CA ARG A 196 -44.45 15.42 -0.09
C ARG A 196 -44.54 14.16 0.76
N SER A 197 -43.72 14.00 1.80
CA SER A 197 -43.67 12.76 2.60
C SER A 197 -44.52 12.75 3.88
N ARG A 198 -45.55 13.59 4.01
CA ARG A 198 -46.50 13.51 5.15
C ARG A 198 -47.99 13.57 4.83
N ALA A 199 -48.37 13.52 3.55
CA ALA A 199 -49.78 13.53 3.14
C ALA A 199 -50.22 12.22 2.47
N SER A 200 -49.99 11.07 3.09
CA SER A 200 -50.59 9.82 2.63
C SER A 200 -50.73 8.75 3.70
N ARG A 201 -51.44 9.04 4.81
CA ARG A 201 -52.20 8.03 5.56
C ARG A 201 -53.48 8.63 6.10
N ARG A 202 -54.54 8.56 5.28
CA ARG A 202 -55.91 8.86 5.70
C ARG A 202 -56.63 7.54 5.96
N SER A 203 -57.23 7.47 7.16
CA SER A 203 -58.48 6.77 7.51
C SER A 203 -58.59 5.23 7.45
N GLN A 204 -58.57 4.61 8.64
CA GLN A 204 -59.44 3.50 9.08
C GLN A 204 -59.66 3.70 10.60
N ALA A 205 -60.84 4.16 11.03
CA ALA A 205 -62.01 3.38 11.43
C ALA A 205 -62.07 3.11 12.96
N SER A 206 -62.93 3.88 13.62
CA SER A 206 -63.84 3.58 14.75
C SER A 206 -63.45 2.59 15.86
N GLY A 207 -63.56 3.04 17.13
CA GLY A 207 -63.77 2.14 18.27
C GLY A 207 -63.36 2.67 19.64
N THR A 208 -64.36 3.04 20.45
CA THR A 208 -64.40 3.42 21.87
C THR A 208 -63.55 2.58 22.86
N GLN A 209 -62.86 3.23 23.83
CA GLN A 209 -63.10 3.18 25.31
C GLN A 209 -61.84 3.56 26.15
N GLN A 210 -62.03 4.61 26.97
CA GLN A 210 -61.69 4.79 28.40
C GLN A 210 -60.35 4.31 29.04
N GLN A 211 -59.83 5.24 29.88
CA GLN A 211 -59.07 5.06 31.13
C GLN A 211 -57.57 4.67 31.00
N SER A 212 -56.57 5.33 31.62
CA SER A 212 -56.52 6.06 32.89
C SER A 212 -55.28 7.00 32.94
N GLN A 213 -55.48 8.20 33.50
CA GLN A 213 -54.71 8.96 34.52
C GLN A 213 -53.18 8.76 34.78
N PRO A 214 -52.52 9.70 35.49
CA PRO A 214 -51.42 10.54 34.98
C PRO A 214 -50.04 10.18 35.58
N THR A 215 -48.92 10.65 35.01
CA THR A 215 -47.71 11.04 35.77
C THR A 215 -46.63 11.67 34.90
N ASN A 216 -46.14 12.82 35.37
CA ASN A 216 -44.81 13.44 35.21
C ASN A 216 -43.84 12.94 34.12
N ARG A 217 -43.37 13.90 33.29
CA ARG A 217 -41.96 14.31 33.22
C ARG A 217 -41.83 15.56 32.35
N GLY A 218 -41.46 16.69 32.97
CA GLY A 218 -40.80 17.76 32.23
C GLY A 218 -39.51 17.21 31.66
N GLN A 219 -39.48 16.98 30.35
CA GLN A 219 -38.26 16.78 29.60
C GLN A 219 -37.88 18.12 29.00
N THR A 220 -36.79 18.68 29.52
CA THR A 220 -36.02 19.75 28.90
C THR A 220 -35.57 19.30 27.51
N PRO A 221 -35.80 20.06 26.42
CA PRO A 221 -35.21 19.77 25.12
C PRO A 221 -33.70 20.05 25.10
N PRO A 222 -32.92 19.41 24.22
CA PRO A 222 -31.47 19.48 24.18
C PRO A 222 -30.93 20.86 23.81
N ILE A 223 -29.82 21.21 24.47
CA ILE A 223 -29.00 22.41 24.31
C ILE A 223 -28.29 22.33 22.95
N ASN A 224 -28.68 23.19 21.99
CA ASN A 224 -27.89 23.72 20.84
C ASN A 224 -28.73 24.20 19.65
N GLN A 225 -30.06 24.36 19.77
CA GLN A 225 -30.80 25.11 18.76
C GLN A 225 -30.80 26.60 19.11
N PRO A 226 -30.42 27.49 18.19
CA PRO A 226 -30.46 28.93 18.45
C PRO A 226 -31.88 29.33 18.83
N SER A 227 -31.97 30.22 19.81
CA SER A 227 -33.23 30.82 20.23
C SER A 227 -33.86 31.58 19.06
N LEU A 228 -35.18 31.74 19.11
CA LEU A 228 -35.91 32.46 18.06
C LEU A 228 -35.43 33.91 17.91
N THR A 229 -35.02 34.53 19.02
CA THR A 229 -34.42 35.87 19.04
C THR A 229 -33.06 35.91 18.35
N GLU A 230 -32.22 34.90 18.55
CA GLU A 230 -30.94 34.77 17.85
C GLU A 230 -31.17 34.58 16.35
N LEU A 231 -32.08 33.67 15.96
CA LEU A 231 -32.44 33.47 14.56
C LEU A 231 -32.99 34.74 13.90
N ARG A 232 -33.81 35.52 14.60
CA ARG A 232 -34.35 36.80 14.10
C ARG A 232 -33.25 37.83 13.91
N THR A 233 -32.29 37.87 14.83
CA THR A 233 -31.12 38.76 14.74
C THR A 233 -30.24 38.38 13.55
N THR A 234 -29.92 37.08 13.41
CA THR A 234 -29.14 36.55 12.29
C THR A 234 -29.83 36.78 10.96
N ALA A 235 -31.12 36.45 10.83
CA ALA A 235 -31.88 36.70 9.61
C ALA A 235 -31.90 38.19 9.22
N GLY A 236 -32.11 39.08 10.19
CA GLY A 236 -32.05 40.52 9.97
C GLY A 236 -30.68 41.01 9.50
N GLN A 237 -29.60 40.48 10.08
CA GLN A 237 -28.24 40.80 9.63
C GLN A 237 -28.00 40.32 8.20
N HIS A 238 -28.37 39.09 7.87
CA HIS A 238 -28.16 38.55 6.53
C HIS A 238 -28.98 39.28 5.45
N LEU A 239 -30.18 39.78 5.78
CA LEU A 239 -30.97 40.61 4.86
C LEU A 239 -30.21 41.89 4.50
N VAL A 240 -29.67 42.60 5.49
CA VAL A 240 -28.90 43.84 5.28
C VAL A 240 -27.61 43.57 4.50
N THR A 241 -26.84 42.55 4.89
CA THR A 241 -25.58 42.24 4.20
C THR A 241 -25.80 41.79 2.76
N THR A 242 -26.89 41.10 2.47
CA THR A 242 -27.25 40.71 1.10
C THR A 242 -27.65 41.90 0.25
N ASP A 243 -28.41 42.85 0.81
CA ASP A 243 -28.79 44.09 0.12
C ASP A 243 -27.54 44.92 -0.24
N ASP A 244 -26.65 45.12 0.73
CA ASP A 244 -25.35 45.78 0.52
C ASP A 244 -24.50 45.06 -0.54
N ALA A 245 -24.46 43.71 -0.50
CA ALA A 245 -23.71 42.91 -1.47
C ALA A 245 -24.27 43.02 -2.90
N ILE A 246 -25.59 43.11 -3.06
CA ILE A 246 -26.23 43.37 -4.36
C ILE A 246 -25.89 44.77 -4.85
N ALA A 247 -25.96 45.79 -3.99
CA ALA A 247 -25.61 47.16 -4.34
C ALA A 247 -24.15 47.28 -4.78
N HIS A 248 -23.22 46.64 -4.07
CA HIS A 248 -21.82 46.58 -4.44
C HIS A 248 -21.60 45.81 -5.76
N SER A 249 -22.24 44.64 -5.91
CA SER A 249 -22.12 43.82 -7.13
C SER A 249 -22.64 44.54 -8.37
N LEU A 250 -23.67 45.38 -8.23
CA LEU A 250 -24.18 46.25 -9.30
C LEU A 250 -23.16 47.31 -9.73
N GLN A 251 -22.30 47.79 -8.83
CA GLN A 251 -21.20 48.69 -9.20
C GLN A 251 -20.10 47.91 -9.93
N GLU A 252 -19.68 46.77 -9.37
CA GLU A 252 -18.63 45.93 -9.92
C GLU A 252 -18.97 45.39 -11.31
N VAL A 253 -20.23 44.99 -11.57
CA VAL A 253 -20.63 44.48 -12.88
C VAL A 253 -20.55 45.55 -13.97
N GLU A 254 -20.77 46.82 -13.65
CA GLU A 254 -20.62 47.91 -14.62
C GLU A 254 -19.15 48.21 -14.94
N PHE A 255 -18.27 48.13 -13.94
CA PHE A 255 -16.82 48.18 -14.20
C PHE A 255 -16.37 46.98 -15.05
N ALA A 256 -16.85 45.78 -14.73
CA ALA A 256 -16.58 44.57 -15.48
C ALA A 256 -17.10 44.68 -16.92
N ARG A 257 -18.29 45.26 -17.13
CA ARG A 257 -18.90 45.45 -18.45
C ARG A 257 -18.03 46.35 -19.34
N LEU A 258 -17.49 47.42 -18.77
CA LEU A 258 -16.58 48.33 -19.48
C LEU A 258 -15.24 47.67 -19.84
N GLN A 259 -14.73 46.82 -18.96
CA GLN A 259 -13.41 46.18 -19.13
C GLN A 259 -13.46 44.90 -19.98
N TYR A 260 -14.55 44.15 -19.92
CA TYR A 260 -14.64 42.80 -20.49
C TYR A 260 -15.75 42.62 -21.52
N GLY A 261 -16.67 43.58 -21.65
CA GLY A 261 -17.78 43.51 -22.60
C GLY A 261 -19.04 42.83 -22.05
N GLU A 262 -20.12 42.94 -22.82
CA GLU A 262 -21.48 42.51 -22.44
C GLU A 262 -21.62 40.98 -22.29
N LYS A 263 -20.98 40.20 -23.16
CA LYS A 263 -21.18 38.74 -23.18
C LYS A 263 -20.52 38.07 -21.98
N GLU A 264 -19.37 38.59 -21.59
CA GLU A 264 -18.49 38.09 -20.54
C GLU A 264 -19.08 38.35 -19.15
N VAL A 265 -19.85 39.44 -18.97
CA VAL A 265 -20.53 39.76 -17.69
C VAL A 265 -21.91 39.13 -17.55
N ALA A 266 -22.45 38.48 -18.58
CA ALA A 266 -23.81 37.90 -18.54
C ALA A 266 -24.05 36.95 -17.34
N PRO A 267 -23.10 36.08 -16.94
CA PRO A 267 -23.26 35.25 -15.74
C PRO A 267 -23.34 36.06 -14.44
N PHE A 268 -22.62 37.18 -14.35
CA PHE A 268 -22.64 38.05 -13.16
C PHE A 268 -23.95 38.82 -13.07
N VAL A 269 -24.46 39.31 -14.21
CA VAL A 269 -25.80 39.91 -14.28
C VAL A 269 -26.87 38.90 -13.83
N ALA A 270 -26.80 37.65 -14.30
CA ALA A 270 -27.73 36.60 -13.88
C ALA A 270 -27.63 36.28 -12.38
N ALA A 271 -26.41 36.26 -11.81
CA ALA A 271 -26.21 36.06 -10.38
C ALA A 271 -26.82 37.21 -9.55
N ILE A 272 -26.67 38.46 -10.01
CA ILE A 272 -27.30 39.64 -9.39
C ILE A 272 -28.82 39.55 -9.43
N ASP A 273 -29.41 39.15 -10.55
CA ASP A 273 -30.86 39.04 -10.67
C ASP A 273 -31.42 37.89 -9.82
N ASN A 274 -30.71 36.75 -9.73
CA ASN A 274 -31.06 35.68 -8.80
C ASN A 274 -30.96 36.16 -7.33
N ALA A 275 -29.88 36.86 -6.96
CA ALA A 275 -29.72 37.40 -5.61
C ALA A 275 -30.87 38.37 -5.23
N LYS A 276 -31.30 39.23 -6.16
CA LYS A 276 -32.49 40.09 -5.97
C LYS A 276 -33.76 39.27 -5.74
N ALA A 277 -33.97 38.19 -6.48
CA ALA A 277 -35.13 37.32 -6.31
C ALA A 277 -35.14 36.62 -4.95
N HIS A 278 -33.98 36.11 -4.51
CA HIS A 278 -33.79 35.55 -3.17
C HIS A 278 -34.09 36.59 -2.09
N LEU A 279 -33.53 37.79 -2.18
CA LEU A 279 -33.75 38.88 -1.22
C LEU A 279 -35.22 39.32 -1.17
N GLN A 280 -35.89 39.46 -2.32
CA GLN A 280 -37.32 39.76 -2.38
C GLN A 280 -38.17 38.70 -1.69
N ARG A 281 -37.85 37.41 -1.90
CA ARG A 281 -38.55 36.31 -1.23
C ARG A 281 -38.31 36.32 0.27
N SER A 282 -37.08 36.59 0.70
CA SER A 282 -36.74 36.72 2.12
C SER A 282 -37.47 37.89 2.78
N PHE A 283 -37.63 39.04 2.12
CA PHE A 283 -38.45 40.15 2.64
C PHE A 283 -39.94 39.82 2.73
N GLN A 284 -40.47 38.97 1.84
CA GLN A 284 -41.86 38.49 1.96
C GLN A 284 -42.04 37.63 3.21
N LEU A 285 -41.09 36.72 3.48
CA LEU A 285 -41.09 35.91 4.70
C LEU A 285 -40.93 36.78 5.95
N GLN A 286 -40.05 37.79 5.90
CA GLN A 286 -39.88 38.76 6.97
C GLN A 286 -41.18 39.52 7.26
N LYS A 287 -41.92 39.91 6.21
CA LYS A 287 -43.23 40.57 6.36
C LYS A 287 -44.26 39.67 7.03
N GLN A 288 -44.25 38.35 6.75
CA GLN A 288 -45.14 37.40 7.42
C GLN A 288 -44.78 37.29 8.90
N LEU A 289 -43.49 37.21 9.24
CA LEU A 289 -43.01 37.20 10.62
C LEU A 289 -43.35 38.46 11.44
N ASP A 290 -43.61 39.59 10.78
CA ASP A 290 -43.89 40.90 11.38
C ASP A 290 -45.40 41.26 11.35
N ASP A 291 -46.28 40.35 10.92
CA ASP A 291 -47.71 40.61 10.87
C ASP A 291 -48.41 40.49 12.25
N GLU A 292 -49.67 40.94 12.34
CA GLU A 292 -50.43 40.91 13.60
C GLU A 292 -51.04 39.53 13.92
N VAL A 293 -50.86 38.53 13.06
CA VAL A 293 -51.39 37.17 13.23
C VAL A 293 -50.39 36.34 14.03
N PRO A 294 -50.79 35.72 15.16
CA PRO A 294 -49.86 34.90 15.93
C PRO A 294 -49.45 33.62 15.18
N ASP A 295 -48.22 33.58 14.67
CA ASP A 295 -47.61 32.37 14.09
C ASP A 295 -47.14 31.40 15.17
N THR A 296 -47.06 30.11 14.83
CA THR A 296 -46.47 29.11 15.73
C THR A 296 -44.95 29.27 15.81
N GLU A 297 -44.32 28.89 16.93
CA GLU A 297 -42.86 28.92 17.05
C GLU A 297 -42.15 28.03 16.00
N GLU A 298 -42.82 26.99 15.50
CA GLU A 298 -42.30 26.11 14.45
C GLU A 298 -42.28 26.85 13.09
N ASP A 299 -43.36 27.56 12.75
CA ASP A 299 -43.46 28.36 11.52
C ASP A 299 -42.46 29.52 11.52
N GLN A 300 -42.35 30.25 12.64
CA GLN A 300 -41.40 31.37 12.75
C GLN A 300 -39.95 30.90 12.59
N ARG A 301 -39.61 29.76 13.21
CA ARG A 301 -38.28 29.16 13.06
C ARG A 301 -38.03 28.72 11.61
N ALA A 302 -39.00 28.07 10.97
CA ALA A 302 -38.88 27.63 9.59
C ALA A 302 -38.64 28.81 8.63
N TRP A 303 -39.39 29.90 8.76
CA TRP A 303 -39.22 31.09 7.91
C TRP A 303 -37.91 31.82 8.17
N LEU A 304 -37.48 31.95 9.43
CA LEU A 304 -36.18 32.56 9.76
C LEU A 304 -35.01 31.74 9.20
N THR A 305 -35.06 30.42 9.30
CA THR A 305 -34.07 29.54 8.67
C THR A 305 -34.10 29.63 7.14
N GLU A 306 -35.30 29.73 6.54
CA GLU A 306 -35.42 29.93 5.09
C GLU A 306 -34.86 31.29 4.64
N ILE A 307 -35.07 32.37 5.40
CA ILE A 307 -34.48 33.69 5.13
C ILE A 307 -32.96 33.58 5.13
N ILE A 308 -32.38 33.01 6.19
CA ILE A 308 -30.92 32.85 6.32
C ILE A 308 -30.35 32.07 5.14
N ALA A 309 -30.90 30.88 4.85
CA ALA A 309 -30.44 30.05 3.74
C ALA A 309 -30.52 30.79 2.39
N ARG A 310 -31.63 31.46 2.09
CA ARG A 310 -31.80 32.21 0.83
C ARG A 310 -30.81 33.36 0.70
N THR A 311 -30.51 34.06 1.80
CA THR A 311 -29.53 35.14 1.82
C THR A 311 -28.09 34.65 1.75
N GLU A 312 -27.78 33.48 2.30
CA GLU A 312 -26.48 32.82 2.17
C GLU A 312 -26.24 32.38 0.72
N ASP A 313 -27.22 31.72 0.09
CA ASP A 313 -27.17 31.32 -1.32
C ASP A 313 -26.91 32.54 -2.23
N ALA A 314 -27.62 33.64 -1.98
CA ALA A 314 -27.47 34.88 -2.74
C ALA A 314 -26.07 35.49 -2.57
N GLN A 315 -25.55 35.57 -1.34
CA GLN A 315 -24.21 36.10 -1.07
C GLN A 315 -23.11 35.21 -1.67
N GLN A 316 -23.25 33.89 -1.59
CA GLN A 316 -22.29 32.96 -2.17
C GLN A 316 -22.18 33.16 -3.69
N ALA A 317 -23.31 33.17 -4.40
CA ALA A 317 -23.33 33.34 -5.84
C ALA A 317 -22.70 34.67 -6.29
N LEU A 318 -22.93 35.76 -5.55
CA LEU A 318 -22.30 37.06 -5.83
C LEU A 318 -20.79 37.05 -5.59
N ASN A 319 -20.35 36.49 -4.45
CA ASN A 319 -18.93 36.42 -4.07
C ASN A 319 -18.10 35.57 -5.04
N GLU A 320 -18.68 34.48 -5.57
CA GLU A 320 -18.03 33.65 -6.59
C GLU A 320 -17.70 34.46 -7.86
N GLN A 321 -18.62 35.32 -8.32
CA GLN A 321 -18.41 36.15 -9.50
C GLN A 321 -17.36 37.24 -9.25
N VAL A 322 -17.42 37.93 -8.11
CA VAL A 322 -16.42 38.94 -7.71
C VAL A 322 -15.02 38.31 -7.63
N THR A 323 -14.93 37.11 -7.06
CA THR A 323 -13.67 36.35 -6.96
C THR A 323 -13.14 35.97 -8.35
N ASN A 324 -14.01 35.54 -9.26
CA ASN A 324 -13.63 35.17 -10.62
C ASN A 324 -13.03 36.35 -11.39
N PHE A 325 -13.70 37.51 -11.41
CA PHE A 325 -13.16 38.70 -12.07
C PHE A 325 -11.88 39.22 -11.42
N THR A 326 -11.76 39.11 -10.10
CA THR A 326 -10.51 39.46 -9.40
C THR A 326 -9.36 38.54 -9.82
N ARG A 327 -9.61 37.25 -10.02
CA ARG A 327 -8.62 36.29 -10.52
C ARG A 327 -8.21 36.60 -11.96
N LEU A 328 -9.18 36.85 -12.85
CA LEU A 328 -8.92 37.21 -14.25
C LEU A 328 -8.07 38.48 -14.34
N ARG A 329 -8.36 39.49 -13.51
CA ARG A 329 -7.59 40.73 -13.44
C ARG A 329 -6.13 40.50 -13.06
N LYS A 330 -5.88 39.70 -12.01
CA LYS A 330 -4.51 39.34 -11.58
C LYS A 330 -3.74 38.62 -12.69
N LEU A 331 -4.38 37.69 -13.39
CA LEU A 331 -3.76 36.97 -14.50
C LEU A 331 -3.42 37.94 -15.65
N ALA A 332 -4.35 38.83 -16.00
CA ALA A 332 -4.13 39.81 -17.05
C ALA A 332 -3.02 40.82 -16.70
N GLU A 333 -2.91 41.23 -15.43
CA GLU A 333 -1.80 42.08 -14.96
C GLU A 333 -0.43 41.39 -15.12
N SER A 334 -0.37 40.08 -14.92
CA SER A 334 0.87 39.29 -15.06
C SER A 334 1.21 38.87 -16.50
N ALA A 335 0.24 38.93 -17.43
CA ALA A 335 0.39 38.36 -18.78
C ALA A 335 1.57 38.94 -19.59
N PRO A 336 1.87 40.26 -19.57
CA PRO A 336 3.02 40.79 -20.30
C PRO A 336 4.37 40.25 -19.79
N GLN A 337 4.49 40.06 -18.48
CA GLN A 337 5.70 39.49 -17.88
C GLN A 337 5.81 37.99 -18.22
N ALA A 338 4.71 37.25 -18.13
CA ALA A 338 4.68 35.83 -18.49
C ALA A 338 4.99 35.61 -19.98
N LEU A 339 4.48 36.46 -20.87
CA LEU A 339 4.85 36.45 -22.30
C LEU A 339 6.35 36.66 -22.50
N ALA A 340 6.96 37.62 -21.80
CA ALA A 340 8.40 37.84 -21.88
C ALA A 340 9.19 36.60 -21.40
N THR A 341 8.74 35.95 -20.34
CA THR A 341 9.30 34.68 -19.87
C THR A 341 9.14 33.57 -20.92
N LEU A 342 7.94 33.38 -21.49
CA LEU A 342 7.69 32.39 -22.53
C LEU A 342 8.62 32.58 -23.73
N ARG A 343 8.77 33.80 -24.24
CA ARG A 343 9.69 34.11 -25.36
C ARG A 343 11.14 33.76 -25.01
N GLN A 344 11.62 34.16 -23.84
CA GLN A 344 12.96 33.80 -23.37
C GLN A 344 13.15 32.28 -23.29
N GLU A 345 12.14 31.55 -22.80
CA GLU A 345 12.23 30.10 -22.69
C GLU A 345 12.16 29.39 -24.05
N ILE A 346 11.37 29.90 -25.00
CA ILE A 346 11.37 29.42 -26.40
C ILE A 346 12.77 29.55 -27.00
N ASP A 347 13.43 30.70 -26.83
CA ASP A 347 14.80 30.92 -27.32
C ASP A 347 15.80 29.97 -26.65
N SER A 348 15.59 29.68 -25.37
CA SER A 348 16.42 28.72 -24.62
C SER A 348 16.24 27.26 -25.05
N ALA A 349 15.11 26.92 -25.69
CA ALA A 349 14.82 25.56 -26.14
C ALA A 349 15.45 25.24 -27.51
N GLU A 350 15.65 26.24 -28.38
CA GLU A 350 16.28 26.07 -29.69
C GLU A 350 17.64 25.32 -29.64
N PRO A 351 18.60 25.66 -28.74
CA PRO A 351 19.87 24.94 -28.69
C PRO A 351 19.76 23.47 -28.22
N LEU A 352 18.60 23.02 -27.71
CA LEU A 352 18.40 21.63 -27.25
C LEU A 352 18.17 20.65 -28.42
N PHE A 353 17.80 21.13 -29.60
CA PHE A 353 17.51 20.26 -30.75
C PHE A 353 18.73 19.54 -31.30
N ALA A 354 19.84 20.24 -31.49
CA ALA A 354 21.05 19.63 -32.06
C ALA A 354 21.63 18.49 -31.19
N PRO A 355 21.71 18.61 -29.85
CA PRO A 355 22.05 17.49 -28.97
C PRO A 355 21.09 16.29 -29.08
N ALA A 356 19.77 16.55 -29.15
CA ALA A 356 18.76 15.49 -29.26
C ALA A 356 18.82 14.77 -30.61
N GLU A 357 19.03 15.51 -31.71
CA GLU A 357 19.27 14.94 -33.04
C GLU A 357 20.52 14.06 -33.06
N ALA A 358 21.60 14.53 -32.42
CA ALA A 358 22.83 13.76 -32.30
C ALA A 358 22.62 12.49 -31.46
N ALA A 359 21.82 12.55 -30.40
CA ALA A 359 21.45 11.39 -29.58
C ALA A 359 20.62 10.38 -30.37
N LEU A 360 19.59 10.83 -31.08
CA LEU A 360 18.77 9.97 -31.93
C LEU A 360 19.59 9.32 -33.07
N ALA A 361 20.52 10.08 -33.67
CA ALA A 361 21.43 9.55 -34.67
C ALA A 361 22.42 8.50 -34.09
N ARG A 362 22.82 8.63 -32.81
CA ARG A 362 23.62 7.60 -32.13
C ARG A 362 22.78 6.36 -31.84
N LEU A 363 21.54 6.52 -31.37
CA LEU A 363 20.59 5.41 -31.20
C LEU A 363 20.42 4.60 -32.49
N GLY A 364 20.18 5.27 -33.62
CA GLY A 364 20.03 4.60 -34.92
C GLY A 364 21.29 3.91 -35.46
N LYS A 365 22.48 4.22 -34.92
CA LYS A 365 23.74 3.53 -35.24
C LYS A 365 24.03 2.34 -34.34
N LEU A 366 23.44 2.29 -33.15
CA LEU A 366 23.76 1.30 -32.11
C LEU A 366 22.66 0.24 -31.98
N TYR A 367 21.40 0.62 -32.20
CA TYR A 367 20.25 -0.22 -31.90
C TYR A 367 19.29 -0.33 -33.09
N SER A 368 18.49 -1.38 -33.11
CA SER A 368 17.45 -1.56 -34.13
C SER A 368 16.34 -0.52 -33.94
N PRO A 369 15.59 -0.16 -35.00
CA PRO A 369 14.47 0.79 -34.90
C PRO A 369 13.40 0.38 -33.87
N SER A 370 13.21 -0.92 -33.64
CA SER A 370 12.27 -1.43 -32.63
C SER A 370 12.63 -0.99 -31.21
N ALA A 371 13.92 -0.77 -30.92
CA ALA A 371 14.42 -0.46 -29.59
C ALA A 371 14.12 0.99 -29.16
N PHE A 372 14.04 1.92 -30.12
CA PHE A 372 13.81 3.35 -29.88
C PHE A 372 12.61 3.91 -30.64
N GLY A 373 11.74 3.04 -31.17
CA GLY A 373 10.60 3.45 -31.99
C GLY A 373 9.66 4.45 -31.30
N ALA A 374 9.52 4.36 -29.98
CA ALA A 374 8.73 5.29 -29.18
C ALA A 374 9.26 6.74 -29.17
N VAL A 375 10.54 6.96 -29.48
CA VAL A 375 11.17 8.29 -29.51
C VAL A 375 11.66 8.70 -30.89
N ALA A 376 11.38 7.90 -31.93
CA ALA A 376 11.92 8.09 -33.26
C ALA A 376 11.51 9.43 -33.89
N ASP A 377 10.27 9.87 -33.63
CA ASP A 377 9.70 11.09 -34.20
C ASP A 377 9.76 12.30 -33.24
N ASN A 378 10.27 12.12 -32.02
CA ASN A 378 10.19 13.12 -30.95
C ASN A 378 10.84 14.44 -31.30
N VAL A 379 11.98 14.43 -32.01
CA VAL A 379 12.64 15.67 -32.44
C VAL A 379 11.77 16.44 -33.43
N THR A 380 11.14 15.72 -34.38
CA THR A 380 10.24 16.32 -35.38
C THR A 380 9.01 16.90 -34.69
N GLU A 381 8.37 16.15 -33.79
CA GLU A 381 7.23 16.63 -33.01
C GLU A 381 7.59 17.82 -32.12
N ALA A 382 8.78 17.81 -31.49
CA ALA A 382 9.26 18.92 -30.68
C ALA A 382 9.43 20.21 -31.51
N ARG A 383 9.87 20.11 -32.78
CA ARG A 383 9.95 21.27 -33.68
C ARG A 383 8.57 21.85 -33.96
N THR A 384 7.59 20.97 -34.23
CA THR A 384 6.19 21.38 -34.44
C THR A 384 5.64 22.11 -33.21
N ARG A 385 5.86 21.56 -32.02
CA ARG A 385 5.40 22.18 -30.76
C ARG A 385 6.10 23.50 -30.45
N LEU A 386 7.41 23.61 -30.73
CA LEU A 386 8.13 24.88 -30.55
C LEU A 386 7.65 25.95 -31.55
N SER A 387 7.31 25.57 -32.80
CA SER A 387 6.69 26.49 -33.77
C SER A 387 5.35 27.00 -33.26
N PHE A 388 4.49 26.09 -32.80
CA PHE A 388 3.21 26.45 -32.23
C PHE A 388 3.35 27.36 -31.00
N ALA A 389 4.33 27.09 -30.11
CA ALA A 389 4.60 27.96 -28.97
C ALA A 389 5.02 29.39 -29.38
N ARG A 390 5.72 29.55 -30.51
CA ARG A 390 6.06 30.87 -31.07
C ARG A 390 4.83 31.58 -31.62
N GLU A 391 4.00 30.86 -32.38
CA GLU A 391 2.75 31.38 -32.93
C GLU A 391 1.82 31.89 -31.82
N GLU A 392 1.66 31.10 -30.75
CA GLU A 392 0.85 31.47 -29.57
C GLU A 392 1.45 32.65 -28.78
N ALA A 393 2.78 32.76 -28.70
CA ALA A 393 3.43 33.92 -28.10
C ALA A 393 3.19 35.21 -28.92
N ASP A 394 3.24 35.11 -30.26
CA ASP A 394 2.94 36.22 -31.16
C ASP A 394 1.45 36.61 -31.11
N GLU A 395 0.54 35.63 -31.03
CA GLU A 395 -0.90 35.85 -30.83
C GLU A 395 -1.19 36.48 -29.48
N THR A 396 -0.54 36.03 -28.41
CA THR A 396 -0.64 36.64 -27.07
C THR A 396 -0.27 38.13 -27.13
N GLU A 397 0.82 38.49 -27.80
CA GLU A 397 1.25 39.89 -27.92
C GLU A 397 0.22 40.76 -28.67
N GLN A 398 -0.35 40.22 -29.76
CA GLN A 398 -1.40 40.90 -30.52
C GLN A 398 -2.66 41.10 -29.68
N LEU A 399 -3.12 40.06 -28.99
CA LEU A 399 -4.30 40.11 -28.13
C LEU A 399 -4.12 41.06 -26.94
N LEU A 400 -2.91 41.17 -26.38
CA LEU A 400 -2.60 42.17 -25.36
C LEU A 400 -2.63 43.60 -25.93
N THR A 401 -2.19 43.80 -27.18
CA THR A 401 -2.23 45.10 -27.87
C THR A 401 -3.67 45.53 -28.17
N ASP A 402 -4.54 44.58 -28.50
CA ASP A 402 -5.97 44.79 -28.79
C ASP A 402 -6.85 44.87 -27.52
N ASP A 403 -6.25 44.90 -26.32
CA ASP A 403 -6.89 44.84 -24.99
C ASP A 403 -7.80 43.61 -24.76
N ASN A 404 -7.58 42.53 -25.52
CA ASN A 404 -8.30 41.26 -25.43
C ASN A 404 -7.61 40.28 -24.46
N ARG A 405 -7.56 40.68 -23.19
CA ARG A 405 -6.75 40.03 -22.14
C ARG A 405 -7.11 38.56 -21.88
N ASN A 406 -8.39 38.19 -21.99
CA ASN A 406 -8.83 36.82 -21.72
C ASN A 406 -8.32 35.86 -22.79
N GLN A 407 -8.40 36.23 -24.06
CA GLN A 407 -7.86 35.42 -25.14
C GLN A 407 -6.33 35.39 -25.09
N ALA A 408 -5.68 36.51 -24.71
CA ALA A 408 -4.24 36.54 -24.50
C ALA A 408 -3.78 35.53 -23.44
N ILE A 409 -4.51 35.38 -22.32
CA ILE A 409 -4.17 34.38 -21.29
C ILE A 409 -4.32 32.95 -21.82
N LEU A 410 -5.31 32.69 -22.67
CA LEU A 410 -5.51 31.37 -23.27
C LEU A 410 -4.38 31.02 -24.24
N ALA A 411 -4.03 31.95 -25.14
CA ALA A 411 -2.93 31.79 -26.07
C ALA A 411 -1.59 31.59 -25.33
N LEU A 412 -1.33 32.41 -24.32
CA LEU A 412 -0.13 32.32 -23.48
C LEU A 412 0.03 30.91 -22.89
N ARG A 413 -1.03 30.37 -22.31
CA ARG A 413 -1.02 29.01 -21.72
C ARG A 413 -0.83 27.93 -22.77
N ALA A 414 -1.45 28.06 -23.94
CA ALA A 414 -1.24 27.13 -25.04
C ALA A 414 0.23 27.12 -25.48
N GLY A 415 0.88 28.30 -25.53
CA GLY A 415 2.30 28.43 -25.81
C GLY A 415 3.21 27.82 -24.74
N GLU A 416 2.92 28.06 -23.46
CA GLU A 416 3.63 27.46 -22.32
C GLU A 416 3.54 25.92 -22.34
N GLU A 417 2.33 25.37 -22.57
CA GLU A 417 2.12 23.94 -22.64
C GLU A 417 2.86 23.31 -23.82
N ALA A 418 2.79 23.92 -25.01
CA ALA A 418 3.49 23.43 -26.19
C ALA A 418 5.02 23.49 -26.02
N LEU A 419 5.55 24.52 -25.39
CA LEU A 419 6.97 24.60 -25.04
C LEU A 419 7.36 23.48 -24.06
N GLY A 420 6.54 23.21 -23.04
CA GLY A 420 6.74 22.10 -22.11
C GLY A 420 6.77 20.75 -22.83
N GLN A 421 5.83 20.51 -23.74
CA GLN A 421 5.80 19.31 -24.58
C GLN A 421 7.05 19.19 -25.47
N ALA A 422 7.49 20.28 -26.10
CA ALA A 422 8.71 20.29 -26.91
C ALA A 422 9.95 19.89 -26.09
N LYS A 423 10.14 20.49 -24.91
CA LYS A 423 11.25 20.16 -24.01
C LYS A 423 11.19 18.69 -23.56
N GLY A 424 10.02 18.21 -23.15
CA GLY A 424 9.82 16.82 -22.71
C GLY A 424 10.11 15.79 -23.80
N LEU A 425 9.72 16.06 -25.05
CA LEU A 425 10.02 15.19 -26.19
C LEU A 425 11.53 15.08 -26.45
N LEU A 426 12.28 16.19 -26.39
CA LEU A 426 13.73 16.20 -26.54
C LEU A 426 14.42 15.47 -25.39
N GLU A 427 13.94 15.68 -24.16
CA GLU A 427 14.45 15.00 -22.98
C GLU A 427 14.21 13.48 -23.02
N ALA A 428 13.07 13.03 -23.55
CA ALA A 428 12.77 11.61 -23.73
C ALA A 428 13.77 10.91 -24.67
N VAL A 429 14.30 11.59 -25.69
CA VAL A 429 15.36 11.04 -26.56
C VAL A 429 16.64 10.78 -25.75
N HIS A 430 17.03 11.71 -24.89
CA HIS A 430 18.20 11.54 -24.02
C HIS A 430 18.02 10.48 -22.95
N HIS A 431 16.80 10.30 -22.43
CA HIS A 431 16.45 9.19 -21.54
C HIS A 431 16.59 7.84 -22.26
N ALA A 432 15.99 7.70 -23.44
CA ALA A 432 16.10 6.49 -24.24
C ALA A 432 17.57 6.13 -24.55
N GLU A 433 18.43 7.12 -24.83
CA GLU A 433 19.86 6.89 -25.00
C GLU A 433 20.54 6.28 -23.76
N ARG A 434 20.26 6.82 -22.57
CA ARG A 434 20.81 6.30 -21.30
C ARG A 434 20.26 4.90 -21.00
N ASP A 435 18.95 4.72 -21.14
CA ASP A 435 18.26 3.49 -20.77
C ASP A 435 18.66 2.32 -21.68
N LEU A 436 18.75 2.56 -23.00
CA LEU A 436 19.25 1.55 -23.94
C LEU A 436 20.72 1.22 -23.70
N GLY A 437 21.55 2.23 -23.36
CA GLY A 437 22.93 2.03 -22.94
C GLY A 437 23.05 1.13 -21.70
N ALA A 438 22.26 1.42 -20.67
CA ALA A 438 22.20 0.61 -19.45
C ALA A 438 21.68 -0.81 -19.72
N MET A 439 20.64 -0.94 -20.55
CA MET A 439 20.07 -2.23 -20.93
C MET A 439 21.05 -3.09 -21.72
N SER A 440 21.83 -2.48 -22.63
CA SER A 440 22.89 -3.16 -23.36
C SER A 440 24.01 -3.64 -22.43
N ALA A 441 24.44 -2.82 -21.48
CA ALA A 441 25.44 -3.22 -20.49
C ALA A 441 24.93 -4.33 -19.56
N SER A 442 23.64 -4.29 -19.19
CA SER A 442 22.98 -5.35 -18.43
C SER A 442 22.95 -6.67 -19.22
N LEU A 443 22.63 -6.60 -20.52
CA LEU A 443 22.67 -7.77 -21.41
C LEU A 443 24.06 -8.40 -21.44
N ASP A 444 25.11 -7.60 -21.57
CA ASP A 444 26.49 -8.10 -21.57
C ASP A 444 26.82 -8.89 -20.30
N ASN A 445 26.46 -8.36 -19.13
CA ASN A 445 26.64 -9.04 -17.86
C ASN A 445 25.79 -10.31 -17.76
N ALA A 446 24.53 -10.25 -18.19
CA ALA A 446 23.61 -11.38 -18.16
C ALA A 446 24.07 -12.54 -19.03
N LEU A 447 24.68 -12.25 -20.20
CA LEU A 447 25.26 -13.26 -21.08
C LEU A 447 26.45 -13.99 -20.41
N ILE A 448 27.37 -13.25 -19.78
CA ILE A 448 28.51 -13.85 -19.05
C ILE A 448 28.04 -14.75 -17.91
N ILE A 449 27.04 -14.29 -17.15
CA ILE A 449 26.46 -15.07 -16.05
C ILE A 449 25.80 -16.35 -16.60
N ALA A 450 25.00 -16.22 -17.66
CA ALA A 450 24.33 -17.36 -18.27
C ALA A 450 25.31 -18.40 -18.83
N GLU A 451 26.41 -17.98 -19.46
CA GLU A 451 27.47 -18.90 -19.93
C GLU A 451 28.10 -19.69 -18.77
N ARG A 452 28.39 -19.03 -17.64
CA ARG A 452 28.92 -19.68 -16.44
C ARG A 452 27.92 -20.66 -15.82
N ASP A 453 26.65 -20.28 -15.76
CA ASP A 453 25.59 -21.08 -15.16
C ASP A 453 25.32 -22.33 -16.02
N VAL A 454 25.34 -22.20 -17.36
CA VAL A 454 25.31 -23.34 -18.29
C VAL A 454 26.48 -24.29 -18.08
N ALA A 455 27.72 -23.78 -17.98
CA ALA A 455 28.90 -24.62 -17.75
C ALA A 455 28.81 -25.36 -16.41
N SER A 456 28.31 -24.69 -15.37
CA SER A 456 28.11 -25.28 -14.04
C SER A 456 27.01 -26.36 -14.04
N ALA A 457 25.91 -26.12 -14.75
CA ALA A 457 24.82 -27.08 -14.93
C ALA A 457 25.27 -28.33 -15.69
N GLN A 458 26.06 -28.17 -16.76
CA GLN A 458 26.63 -29.29 -17.51
C GLN A 458 27.56 -30.16 -16.64
N GLU A 459 28.37 -29.53 -15.77
CA GLU A 459 29.26 -30.24 -14.85
C GLU A 459 28.48 -31.04 -13.80
N LEU A 460 27.45 -30.44 -13.19
CA LEU A 460 26.57 -31.09 -12.22
C LEU A 460 25.81 -32.26 -12.86
N ALA A 461 25.32 -32.09 -14.09
CA ALA A 461 24.65 -33.15 -14.83
C ALA A 461 25.59 -34.33 -15.12
N ARG A 462 26.87 -34.06 -15.43
CA ARG A 462 27.90 -35.10 -15.68
C ARG A 462 28.29 -35.87 -14.42
N THR A 463 28.28 -35.22 -13.26
CA THR A 463 28.63 -35.84 -11.97
C THR A 463 27.47 -36.62 -11.33
N GLY A 464 26.26 -36.52 -11.89
CA GLY A 464 25.10 -37.31 -11.46
C GLY A 464 24.38 -36.75 -10.23
N ALA A 465 24.62 -35.50 -9.87
CA ALA A 465 23.94 -34.82 -8.78
C ALA A 465 22.51 -34.45 -9.20
N GLY A 466 21.52 -35.32 -8.91
CA GLY A 466 20.06 -35.04 -8.97
C GLY A 466 19.48 -34.50 -10.30
N SER A 467 18.51 -35.17 -10.90
CA SER A 467 17.78 -34.68 -12.09
C SER A 467 18.66 -34.27 -13.28
N SER A 468 19.70 -35.05 -13.58
CA SER A 468 20.70 -34.76 -14.64
C SER A 468 20.09 -34.53 -16.04
N SER A 469 18.98 -35.17 -16.38
CA SER A 469 18.29 -34.99 -17.67
C SER A 469 17.61 -33.62 -17.77
N GLN A 470 16.91 -33.18 -16.71
CA GLN A 470 16.26 -31.88 -16.66
C GLN A 470 17.31 -30.75 -16.69
N LEU A 471 18.37 -30.89 -15.90
CA LEU A 471 19.47 -29.92 -15.87
C LEU A 471 20.19 -29.81 -17.21
N SER A 472 20.45 -30.94 -17.88
CA SER A 472 21.04 -30.96 -19.23
C SER A 472 20.13 -30.32 -20.28
N GLY A 473 18.82 -30.57 -20.21
CA GLY A 473 17.83 -30.00 -21.10
C GLY A 473 17.74 -28.48 -20.96
N ALA A 474 17.61 -27.98 -19.73
CA ALA A 474 17.57 -26.54 -19.44
C ALA A 474 18.88 -25.85 -19.86
N ALA A 475 20.03 -26.45 -19.57
CA ALA A 475 21.34 -25.91 -19.98
C ALA A 475 21.47 -25.84 -21.51
N ALA A 476 20.99 -26.85 -22.24
CA ALA A 476 20.98 -26.84 -23.71
C ALA A 476 20.05 -25.76 -24.27
N GLY A 477 18.89 -25.54 -23.65
CA GLY A 477 17.96 -24.46 -24.02
C GLY A 477 18.59 -23.07 -23.89
N VAL A 478 19.21 -22.77 -22.75
CA VAL A 478 19.94 -21.51 -22.53
C VAL A 478 21.09 -21.38 -23.53
N GLN A 479 21.88 -22.45 -23.75
CA GLN A 479 22.99 -22.42 -24.71
C GLN A 479 22.53 -22.10 -26.14
N ALA A 480 21.39 -22.65 -26.57
CA ALA A 480 20.82 -22.34 -27.89
C ALA A 480 20.44 -20.86 -28.01
N VAL A 481 19.81 -20.28 -26.98
CA VAL A 481 19.45 -18.86 -26.95
C VAL A 481 20.70 -17.97 -26.91
N LEU A 482 21.73 -18.32 -26.15
CA LEU A 482 23.01 -17.61 -26.14
C LEU A 482 23.63 -17.56 -27.54
N GLY A 483 23.66 -18.69 -28.25
CA GLY A 483 24.15 -18.74 -29.64
C GLY A 483 23.32 -17.88 -30.60
N GLN A 484 21.99 -17.86 -30.43
CA GLN A 484 21.10 -16.99 -31.23
C GLN A 484 21.35 -15.51 -30.94
N ILE A 485 21.50 -15.12 -29.68
CA ILE A 485 21.81 -13.74 -29.28
C ILE A 485 23.16 -13.31 -29.84
N GLN A 486 24.20 -14.13 -29.71
CA GLN A 486 25.53 -13.84 -30.27
C GLN A 486 25.50 -13.71 -31.80
N SER A 487 24.75 -14.57 -32.48
CA SER A 487 24.54 -14.47 -33.93
C SER A 487 23.84 -13.17 -34.33
N GLN A 488 22.76 -12.78 -33.63
CA GLN A 488 22.03 -11.55 -33.89
C GLN A 488 22.91 -10.31 -33.67
N ARG A 489 23.70 -10.29 -32.58
CA ARG A 489 24.69 -9.23 -32.30
C ARG A 489 25.76 -9.10 -33.36
N SER A 490 26.16 -10.21 -33.97
CA SER A 490 27.17 -10.21 -35.04
C SER A 490 26.59 -9.81 -36.40
N ALA A 491 25.29 -10.03 -36.61
CA ALA A 491 24.61 -9.78 -37.88
C ALA A 491 24.20 -8.31 -38.07
N GLY A 492 24.04 -7.54 -36.99
CA GLY A 492 23.70 -6.13 -37.09
C GLY A 492 23.20 -5.48 -35.81
N LEU A 493 22.32 -4.50 -35.97
CA LEU A 493 21.73 -3.72 -34.90
C LEU A 493 20.79 -4.58 -34.06
N ILE A 494 20.84 -4.41 -32.74
CA ILE A 494 20.08 -5.21 -31.79
C ILE A 494 19.01 -4.40 -31.07
N ASP A 495 18.03 -5.12 -30.52
CA ASP A 495 17.06 -4.62 -29.55
C ASP A 495 17.41 -5.19 -28.16
N PRO A 496 18.11 -4.42 -27.29
CA PRO A 496 18.52 -4.92 -25.99
C PRO A 496 17.35 -5.35 -25.10
N TYR A 497 16.17 -4.75 -25.24
CA TYR A 497 14.98 -5.14 -24.46
C TYR A 497 14.51 -6.53 -24.85
N GLN A 498 14.33 -6.79 -26.15
CA GLN A 498 13.88 -8.11 -26.62
C GLN A 498 14.88 -9.22 -26.31
N LEU A 499 16.18 -8.93 -26.43
CA LEU A 499 17.23 -9.92 -26.13
C LEU A 499 17.30 -10.25 -24.64
N ASN A 500 17.20 -9.24 -23.77
CA ASN A 500 17.14 -9.47 -22.32
C ASN A 500 15.90 -10.28 -21.93
N GLN A 501 14.73 -9.96 -22.50
CA GLN A 501 13.51 -10.69 -22.22
C GLN A 501 13.64 -12.18 -22.60
N ARG A 502 14.08 -12.50 -23.82
CA ARG A 502 14.30 -13.89 -24.24
C ARG A 502 15.31 -14.62 -23.35
N LEU A 503 16.39 -13.94 -22.96
CA LEU A 503 17.39 -14.52 -22.07
C LEU A 503 16.82 -14.81 -20.68
N HIS A 504 16.02 -13.91 -20.11
CA HIS A 504 15.37 -14.12 -18.82
C HIS A 504 14.38 -15.28 -18.85
N GLU A 505 13.54 -15.35 -19.89
CA GLU A 505 12.55 -16.42 -20.06
C GLU A 505 13.21 -17.81 -20.02
N VAL A 506 14.27 -18.02 -20.80
CA VAL A 506 14.94 -19.33 -20.86
C VAL A 506 15.80 -19.64 -19.62
N ARG A 507 16.35 -18.62 -18.95
CA ARG A 507 17.17 -18.83 -17.73
C ARG A 507 16.35 -19.29 -16.55
N SER A 508 15.08 -18.91 -16.46
CA SER A 508 14.19 -19.30 -15.36
C SER A 508 14.10 -20.82 -15.16
N GLU A 509 14.10 -21.59 -16.25
CA GLU A 509 14.10 -23.06 -16.20
C GLU A 509 15.41 -23.63 -15.68
N LEU A 510 16.54 -23.04 -16.09
CA LEU A 510 17.88 -23.43 -15.63
C LEU A 510 18.08 -23.12 -14.14
N ASP A 511 17.64 -21.94 -13.71
CA ASP A 511 17.73 -21.51 -12.31
C ASP A 511 16.91 -22.45 -11.42
N THR A 512 15.68 -22.79 -11.83
CA THR A 512 14.83 -23.77 -11.13
C THR A 512 15.52 -25.13 -11.00
N ALA A 513 16.17 -25.61 -12.06
CA ALA A 513 16.89 -26.88 -12.03
C ALA A 513 18.14 -26.83 -11.13
N LEU A 514 18.90 -25.74 -11.16
CA LEU A 514 20.07 -25.53 -10.31
C LEU A 514 19.68 -25.44 -8.83
N ASP A 515 18.59 -24.76 -8.51
CA ASP A 515 18.11 -24.62 -7.13
C ASP A 515 17.62 -25.95 -6.56
N ALA A 516 16.98 -26.80 -7.36
CA ALA A 516 16.62 -28.17 -6.94
C ALA A 516 17.86 -29.01 -6.58
N VAL A 517 18.94 -28.87 -7.34
CA VAL A 517 20.23 -29.54 -7.06
C VAL A 517 20.86 -28.99 -5.78
N ARG A 518 20.89 -27.66 -5.60
CA ARG A 518 21.39 -27.02 -4.37
C ARG A 518 20.62 -27.47 -3.14
N GLN A 519 19.29 -27.51 -3.23
CA GLN A 519 18.43 -27.96 -2.13
C GLN A 519 18.69 -29.43 -1.76
N THR A 520 18.93 -30.28 -2.76
CA THR A 520 19.31 -31.69 -2.54
C THR A 520 20.65 -31.80 -1.80
N HIS A 521 21.66 -31.06 -2.24
CA HIS A 521 22.98 -31.05 -1.58
C HIS A 521 22.92 -30.52 -0.15
N GLU A 522 22.17 -29.45 0.10
CA GLU A 522 22.00 -28.88 1.44
C GLU A 522 21.27 -29.87 2.36
N GLN A 523 20.24 -30.55 1.86
CA GLN A 523 19.54 -31.60 2.61
C GLN A 523 20.48 -32.76 2.97
N GLU A 524 21.28 -33.24 2.02
CA GLU A 524 22.25 -34.29 2.30
C GLU A 524 23.32 -33.86 3.29
N ARG A 525 23.82 -32.61 3.17
CA ARG A 525 24.81 -32.05 4.10
C ARG A 525 24.26 -32.00 5.52
N SER A 526 23.08 -31.41 5.69
CA SER A 526 22.39 -31.33 6.99
C SER A 526 22.11 -32.72 7.57
N ALA A 527 21.72 -33.68 6.73
CA ALA A 527 21.52 -35.06 7.15
C ALA A 527 22.84 -35.71 7.63
N ARG A 528 23.97 -35.50 6.94
CA ARG A 528 25.30 -36.01 7.37
C ARG A 528 25.70 -35.45 8.74
N GLU A 529 25.53 -34.14 8.94
CA GLU A 529 25.84 -33.46 10.20
C GLU A 529 25.00 -34.04 11.36
N THR A 530 23.70 -34.22 11.15
CA THR A 530 22.77 -34.77 12.16
C THR A 530 23.00 -36.27 12.41
N LEU A 531 23.28 -37.03 11.35
CA LEU A 531 23.46 -38.49 11.40
C LEU A 531 24.59 -38.90 12.33
N ASN A 532 25.71 -38.17 12.34
CA ASN A 532 26.83 -38.47 13.23
C ASN A 532 26.40 -38.47 14.71
N HIS A 533 25.60 -37.49 15.12
CA HIS A 533 25.06 -37.41 16.48
C HIS A 533 24.03 -38.52 16.75
N ALA A 534 23.14 -38.79 15.79
CA ALA A 534 22.12 -39.82 15.93
C ALA A 534 22.74 -41.23 16.08
N LEU A 535 23.79 -41.56 15.32
CA LEU A 535 24.50 -42.85 15.43
C LEU A 535 25.12 -43.06 16.81
N VAL A 536 25.75 -42.02 17.39
CA VAL A 536 26.32 -42.09 18.75
C VAL A 536 25.22 -42.29 19.79
N SER A 537 24.11 -41.55 19.67
CA SER A 537 22.96 -41.69 20.56
C SER A 537 22.31 -43.07 20.47
N ALA A 538 22.10 -43.58 19.26
CA ALA A 538 21.55 -44.91 19.00
C ALA A 538 22.41 -46.01 19.64
N GLN A 539 23.74 -45.94 19.47
CA GLN A 539 24.68 -46.90 20.05
C GLN A 539 24.62 -46.89 21.58
N ALA A 540 24.60 -45.70 22.20
CA ALA A 540 24.51 -45.58 23.66
C ALA A 540 23.19 -46.14 24.22
N GLN A 541 22.07 -45.84 23.55
CA GLN A 541 20.75 -46.29 23.98
C GLN A 541 20.58 -47.81 23.82
N ILE A 542 21.09 -48.39 22.73
CA ILE A 542 21.10 -49.85 22.51
C ILE A 542 21.96 -50.55 23.56
N SER A 543 23.17 -50.06 23.83
CA SER A 543 24.03 -50.64 24.88
C SER A 543 23.34 -50.61 26.24
N SER A 544 22.73 -49.49 26.62
CA SER A 544 21.98 -49.36 27.89
C SER A 544 20.79 -50.33 27.97
N ALA A 545 20.02 -50.45 26.89
CA ALA A 545 18.90 -51.39 26.82
C ALA A 545 19.37 -52.85 26.90
N ASN A 546 20.45 -53.19 26.19
CA ASN A 546 21.05 -54.51 26.20
C ASN A 546 21.56 -54.90 27.60
N ASP A 547 22.30 -54.01 28.27
CA ASP A 547 22.81 -54.25 29.63
C ASP A 547 21.65 -54.47 30.62
N TYR A 548 20.58 -53.69 30.51
CA TYR A 548 19.40 -53.84 31.35
C TYR A 548 18.71 -55.19 31.13
N VAL A 549 18.50 -55.59 29.87
CA VAL A 549 17.87 -56.86 29.48
C VAL A 549 18.75 -58.05 29.90
N TRP A 550 20.07 -57.95 29.73
CA TRP A 550 21.03 -59.00 30.09
C TRP A 550 21.05 -59.24 31.61
N ALA A 551 21.15 -58.17 32.40
CA ALA A 551 21.19 -58.26 33.86
C ALA A 551 19.89 -58.84 34.46
N ARG A 552 18.77 -58.79 33.74
CA ARG A 552 17.42 -59.17 34.21
C ARG A 552 16.76 -60.21 33.32
N ARG A 553 17.57 -61.12 32.76
CA ARG A 553 17.13 -62.10 31.76
C ARG A 553 15.97 -63.01 32.20
N GLY A 554 15.78 -63.24 33.50
CA GLY A 554 14.64 -64.02 34.02
C GLY A 554 13.31 -63.27 34.06
N GLY A 555 13.33 -61.93 34.14
CA GLY A 555 12.14 -61.09 34.30
C GLY A 555 11.67 -60.39 33.01
N VAL A 556 12.49 -60.31 31.96
CA VAL A 556 12.18 -59.61 30.70
C VAL A 556 11.57 -60.55 29.66
N ARG A 557 10.44 -60.16 29.05
CA ARG A 557 9.68 -60.97 28.08
C ARG A 557 10.21 -60.84 26.64
N ALA A 558 9.61 -61.60 25.74
CA ALA A 558 10.01 -61.70 24.34
C ALA A 558 9.86 -60.36 23.56
N GLU A 559 8.85 -59.55 23.89
CA GLU A 559 8.57 -58.30 23.17
C GLU A 559 9.71 -57.28 23.30
N ALA A 560 10.19 -57.02 24.53
CA ALA A 560 11.32 -56.12 24.79
C ALA A 560 12.60 -56.59 24.07
N ARG A 561 12.85 -57.91 24.02
CA ARG A 561 13.99 -58.50 23.30
C ARG A 561 13.86 -58.34 21.79
N THR A 562 12.66 -58.48 21.27
CA THR A 562 12.38 -58.30 19.83
C THR A 562 12.65 -56.87 19.41
N ARG A 563 12.15 -55.88 20.17
CA ARG A 563 12.42 -54.46 19.92
C ARG A 563 13.91 -54.12 20.00
N LEU A 564 14.65 -54.72 20.93
CA LEU A 564 16.11 -54.53 21.01
C LEU A 564 16.82 -55.07 19.76
N ARG A 565 16.45 -56.26 19.27
CA ARG A 565 17.01 -56.83 18.03
C ARG A 565 16.66 -56.00 16.80
N GLU A 566 15.45 -55.45 16.74
CA GLU A 566 15.07 -54.53 15.68
C GLU A 566 15.87 -53.22 15.74
N ALA A 567 16.11 -52.67 16.93
CA ALA A 567 16.96 -51.50 17.12
C ALA A 567 18.39 -51.76 16.63
N GLU A 568 19.00 -52.90 17.00
CA GLU A 568 20.33 -53.32 16.51
C GLU A 568 20.38 -53.42 14.99
N ARG A 569 19.34 -53.99 14.36
CA ARG A 569 19.22 -54.09 12.90
C ARG A 569 19.17 -52.71 12.24
N HIS A 570 18.38 -51.79 12.80
CA HIS A 570 18.28 -50.42 12.28
C HIS A 570 19.59 -49.64 12.44
N LEU A 571 20.32 -49.80 13.54
CA LEU A 571 21.63 -49.18 13.71
C LEU A 571 22.65 -49.71 12.70
N ALA A 572 22.69 -51.03 12.48
CA ALA A 572 23.58 -51.63 11.48
C ALA A 572 23.27 -51.12 10.06
N GLU A 573 21.99 -50.95 9.74
CA GLU A 573 21.57 -50.39 8.45
C GLU A 573 21.95 -48.91 8.31
N ALA A 574 21.76 -48.11 9.35
CA ALA A 574 22.19 -46.71 9.38
C ALA A 574 23.71 -46.56 9.16
N GLN A 575 24.52 -47.44 9.77
CA GLN A 575 25.97 -47.46 9.58
C GLN A 575 26.36 -47.86 8.16
N ARG A 576 25.65 -48.82 7.56
CA ARG A 576 25.86 -49.27 6.18
C ARG A 576 25.61 -48.16 5.17
N LEU A 577 24.53 -47.40 5.37
CA LEU A 577 24.11 -46.32 4.47
C LEU A 577 24.79 -44.97 4.75
N HIS A 578 25.55 -44.85 5.84
CA HIS A 578 26.11 -43.59 6.33
C HIS A 578 26.85 -42.76 5.28
N GLN A 579 27.58 -43.41 4.37
CA GLN A 579 28.40 -42.75 3.35
C GLN A 579 27.65 -42.49 2.03
N SER A 580 26.70 -43.36 1.66
CA SER A 580 26.02 -43.31 0.37
C SER A 580 24.67 -42.60 0.42
N GLU A 581 23.92 -42.76 1.51
CA GLU A 581 22.54 -42.27 1.66
C GLU A 581 22.30 -41.69 3.06
N PRO A 582 22.86 -40.51 3.37
CA PRO A 582 22.82 -39.94 4.72
C PRO A 582 21.40 -39.64 5.22
N VAL A 583 20.47 -39.30 4.32
CA VAL A 583 19.06 -39.06 4.66
C VAL A 583 18.38 -40.36 5.11
N THR A 584 18.51 -41.44 4.32
CA THR A 584 17.99 -42.77 4.67
C THR A 584 18.64 -43.32 5.95
N ALA A 585 19.96 -43.16 6.06
CA ALA A 585 20.73 -43.56 7.25
C ALA A 585 20.25 -42.84 8.51
N LEU A 586 19.96 -41.53 8.43
CA LEU A 586 19.46 -40.75 9.57
C LEU A 586 18.10 -41.27 10.04
N SER A 587 17.20 -41.61 9.12
CA SER A 587 15.92 -42.24 9.46
C SER A 587 16.12 -43.54 10.24
N HIS A 588 17.03 -44.41 9.78
CA HIS A 588 17.33 -45.66 10.47
C HIS A 588 18.00 -45.46 11.84
N ALA A 589 18.87 -44.46 11.98
CA ALA A 589 19.47 -44.13 13.28
C ALA A 589 18.40 -43.65 14.28
N ASN A 590 17.45 -42.83 13.84
CA ASN A 590 16.32 -42.39 14.68
C ASN A 590 15.39 -43.54 15.07
N ASP A 591 15.10 -44.46 14.13
CA ASP A 591 14.34 -45.68 14.44
C ASP A 591 15.05 -46.54 15.48
N ALA A 592 16.37 -46.69 15.38
CA ALA A 592 17.17 -47.43 16.36
C ALA A 592 17.08 -46.81 17.76
N ILE A 593 17.17 -45.48 17.89
CA ILE A 593 17.00 -44.76 19.17
C ILE A 593 15.61 -45.03 19.77
N ARG A 594 14.56 -44.91 18.95
CA ARG A 594 13.16 -45.11 19.36
C ARG A 594 12.91 -46.54 19.83
N LEU A 595 13.34 -47.53 19.05
CA LEU A 595 13.16 -48.96 19.37
C LEU A 595 13.97 -49.37 20.60
N ALA A 596 15.19 -48.85 20.79
CA ALA A 596 15.99 -49.11 21.98
C ALA A 596 15.34 -48.52 23.24
N SER A 597 14.77 -47.32 23.15
CA SER A 597 14.00 -46.69 24.23
C SER A 597 12.74 -47.49 24.58
N ASP A 598 12.01 -47.98 23.58
CA ASP A 598 10.85 -48.85 23.74
C ASP A 598 11.23 -50.18 24.41
N ALA A 599 12.32 -50.81 23.96
CA ALA A 599 12.84 -52.05 24.53
C ALA A 599 13.17 -51.87 26.01
N GLN A 600 13.85 -50.77 26.38
CA GLN A 600 14.19 -50.49 27.76
C GLN A 600 12.96 -50.25 28.63
N ARG A 601 11.95 -49.52 28.12
CA ARG A 601 10.68 -49.26 28.83
C ARG A 601 9.88 -50.55 29.06
N LEU A 602 9.74 -51.38 28.03
CA LEU A 602 9.08 -52.68 28.14
C LEU A 602 9.81 -53.61 29.11
N ALA A 603 11.14 -53.65 29.04
CA ALA A 603 11.95 -54.45 29.95
C ALA A 603 11.77 -54.01 31.42
N ARG A 604 11.69 -52.70 31.71
CA ARG A 604 11.40 -52.19 33.05
C ARG A 604 10.03 -52.65 33.54
N ASN A 605 9.00 -52.46 32.72
CA ASN A 605 7.63 -52.86 33.04
C ASN A 605 7.51 -54.38 33.30
N ASP A 606 8.21 -55.20 32.52
CA ASP A 606 8.23 -56.65 32.69
C ASP A 606 8.86 -57.07 34.02
N VAL A 607 9.99 -56.44 34.38
CA VAL A 607 10.70 -56.70 35.64
C VAL A 607 9.86 -56.25 36.84
N ASP A 608 9.21 -55.09 36.76
CA ASP A 608 8.32 -54.60 37.81
C ASP A 608 7.15 -55.56 38.05
N ARG A 609 6.52 -56.06 36.98
CA ARG A 609 5.46 -57.09 37.07
C ARG A 609 5.98 -58.42 37.61
N PHE A 610 7.19 -58.84 37.21
CA PHE A 610 7.81 -60.06 37.69
C PHE A 610 8.08 -59.98 39.20
N ASN A 611 8.57 -58.84 39.68
CA ASN A 611 8.80 -58.58 41.10
C ASN A 611 7.48 -58.52 41.90
N GLN A 612 6.41 -57.92 41.35
CA GLN A 612 5.09 -57.92 41.97
C GLN A 612 4.50 -59.34 42.07
N THR A 613 4.59 -60.13 40.99
CA THR A 613 4.05 -61.51 40.97
C THR A 613 4.82 -62.45 41.89
N THR A 614 6.13 -62.24 42.07
CA THR A 614 6.97 -63.01 43.00
C THR A 614 6.81 -62.54 44.45
N GLY A 615 6.36 -61.31 44.68
CA GLY A 615 6.14 -60.71 46.00
C GLY A 615 4.81 -61.10 46.68
N TYR A 616 3.80 -61.53 45.93
CA TYR A 616 2.47 -61.89 46.48
C TYR A 616 2.33 -63.35 46.96
N ASN A 617 3.38 -64.17 46.88
CA ASN A 617 3.34 -65.57 47.33
C ASN A 617 4.45 -65.90 48.34
N ARG A 618 4.59 -65.07 49.38
CA ARG A 618 5.43 -65.39 50.55
C ARG A 618 4.81 -64.89 51.86
N GLY A 619 3.68 -65.49 52.21
CA GLY A 619 3.33 -65.70 53.61
C GLY A 619 4.12 -66.88 54.16
N SER A 620 4.85 -66.65 55.26
CA SER A 620 5.47 -67.65 56.13
C SER A 620 6.82 -68.27 55.70
N ASN A 621 7.77 -68.14 56.63
CA ASN A 621 8.98 -68.94 56.87
C ASN A 621 10.24 -68.83 55.98
N ARG A 622 11.26 -68.20 56.59
CA ARG A 622 12.67 -68.60 56.77
C ARG A 622 13.43 -69.35 55.65
N ASN A 623 14.59 -68.74 55.36
CA ASN A 623 15.91 -69.35 55.09
C ASN A 623 16.14 -70.00 53.71
N TYR A 624 17.27 -69.63 53.10
CA TYR A 624 17.86 -70.16 51.85
C TYR A 624 17.03 -69.96 50.57
N ASN A 625 17.24 -68.82 49.88
CA ASN A 625 17.26 -68.69 48.40
C ASN A 625 17.10 -67.24 47.96
N SER A 626 18.18 -66.45 48.08
CA SER A 626 18.31 -65.18 47.35
C SER A 626 19.71 -65.08 46.74
N ALA A 627 20.09 -66.15 46.03
CA ALA A 627 21.31 -66.24 45.23
C ALA A 627 21.00 -67.09 43.99
N MET A 628 20.08 -66.63 43.15
CA MET A 628 19.85 -67.20 41.83
C MET A 628 19.09 -66.20 40.95
N LEU A 629 19.76 -65.09 40.59
CA LEU A 629 19.43 -64.24 39.43
C LEU A 629 20.57 -63.25 39.18
N GLY A 630 21.80 -63.76 39.24
CA GLY A 630 23.04 -63.02 39.01
C GLY A 630 24.17 -64.02 38.89
N GLY A 631 24.20 -64.76 37.77
CA GLY A 631 25.24 -65.73 37.49
C GLY A 631 26.60 -65.04 37.33
N ILE A 632 27.43 -65.15 38.36
CA ILE A 632 28.88 -65.02 38.28
C ILE A 632 29.42 -66.45 38.36
N LEU A 633 30.43 -66.77 37.52
CA LEU A 633 31.72 -67.38 37.88
C LEU A 633 32.36 -68.09 36.67
N LEU A 634 33.49 -67.56 36.19
CA LEU A 634 34.72 -68.33 35.99
C LEU A 634 35.92 -67.41 35.71
N GLY A 635 37.02 -67.57 36.46
CA GLY A 635 38.36 -67.18 36.01
C GLY A 635 39.14 -66.18 36.87
N THR A 636 39.60 -66.62 38.05
CA THR A 636 40.66 -66.01 38.85
C THR A 636 42.05 -66.21 38.23
N LEU A 637 42.98 -65.28 38.53
CA LEU A 637 44.46 -65.40 38.54
C LEU A 637 45.25 -65.17 37.22
N LEU A 638 45.74 -63.94 36.99
CA LEU A 638 47.15 -63.65 36.72
C LEU A 638 47.46 -62.14 36.80
N GLY A 639 48.53 -61.78 37.49
CA GLY A 639 49.41 -60.65 37.10
C GLY A 639 49.12 -59.30 37.73
N GLY A 640 49.87 -58.98 38.79
CA GLY A 640 49.92 -57.64 39.38
C GLY A 640 50.94 -56.69 38.72
N SER A 641 51.01 -55.52 39.35
CA SER A 641 52.03 -54.46 39.22
C SER A 641 51.92 -53.51 38.02
N SER A 642 51.48 -52.28 38.29
CA SER A 642 52.35 -51.08 38.39
C SER A 642 51.48 -49.81 38.27
N GLY A 643 51.51 -48.92 39.26
CA GLY A 643 51.19 -47.49 39.05
C GLY A 643 52.38 -46.75 38.39
N PRO A 644 52.38 -45.41 38.25
CA PRO A 644 51.48 -44.42 38.88
C PRO A 644 51.02 -43.23 37.98
N GLY A 645 50.12 -42.40 38.52
CA GLY A 645 49.85 -41.01 38.10
C GLY A 645 48.45 -40.80 37.51
N GLY A 646 47.63 -39.84 37.90
CA GLY A 646 47.75 -38.70 38.80
C GLY A 646 46.67 -37.67 38.41
N PHE A 647 46.22 -36.86 39.38
CA PHE A 647 45.23 -35.77 39.32
C PHE A 647 43.74 -36.22 39.25
N GLY A 648 42.86 -35.96 40.21
CA GLY A 648 42.83 -34.95 41.27
C GLY A 648 41.99 -33.75 40.85
N GLY A 649 40.81 -33.57 41.47
CA GLY A 649 40.05 -32.32 41.40
C GLY A 649 38.54 -32.51 41.58
N GLY A 650 38.01 -32.06 42.71
CA GLY A 650 36.58 -32.06 43.01
C GLY A 650 35.97 -30.66 43.14
N THR A 651 34.63 -30.67 43.10
CA THR A 651 33.67 -29.82 43.85
C THR A 651 33.36 -28.39 43.38
N PHE A 652 32.06 -28.06 43.54
CA PHE A 652 31.31 -26.80 43.39
C PHE A 652 30.78 -26.53 41.96
N GLY A 653 29.53 -26.16 41.68
CA GLY A 653 28.40 -25.70 42.51
C GLY A 653 27.82 -24.39 41.92
N GLY A 654 26.52 -24.37 41.58
CA GLY A 654 25.73 -23.18 41.14
C GLY A 654 25.80 -22.88 39.63
N GLY A 655 24.79 -22.37 38.91
CA GLY A 655 23.54 -21.69 39.26
C GLY A 655 23.38 -20.43 38.39
N PHE A 656 22.17 -20.20 37.83
CA PHE A 656 21.69 -19.04 37.02
C PHE A 656 22.21 -18.95 35.56
N GLY A 657 21.46 -18.51 34.55
CA GLY A 657 20.20 -17.76 34.49
C GLY A 657 20.40 -16.36 33.88
N GLY A 658 19.93 -16.16 32.64
CA GLY A 658 19.39 -14.87 32.11
C GLY A 658 20.32 -13.79 31.51
N GLY A 659 20.05 -13.44 30.23
CA GLY A 659 20.23 -12.12 29.55
C GLY A 659 21.66 -11.72 29.15
N GLY A 660 21.96 -11.05 28.04
CA GLY A 660 21.20 -10.43 26.94
C GLY A 660 22.11 -9.45 26.13
N PHE A 661 21.73 -9.20 24.87
CA PHE A 661 21.92 -7.99 24.04
C PHE A 661 23.21 -7.57 23.27
N SER A 662 22.93 -7.13 22.03
CA SER A 662 23.64 -6.24 21.06
C SER A 662 24.79 -6.83 20.22
N GLY A 663 24.92 -6.59 18.91
CA GLY A 663 24.12 -5.83 17.93
C GLY A 663 24.91 -5.62 16.60
N GLY A 664 24.22 -5.27 15.51
CA GLY A 664 24.69 -4.30 14.51
C GLY A 664 25.15 -4.75 13.10
N GLY A 665 24.39 -4.30 12.08
CA GLY A 665 24.82 -3.98 10.70
C GLY A 665 24.73 -5.12 9.67
N GLY A 666 24.19 -5.00 8.45
CA GLY A 666 23.75 -3.87 7.62
C GLY A 666 24.12 -4.14 6.15
N ALA A 667 23.13 -4.32 5.27
CA ALA A 667 23.14 -4.21 3.78
C ALA A 667 21.70 -4.49 3.31
N GLY A 668 21.02 -3.72 2.46
CA GLY A 668 21.47 -3.01 1.29
C GLY A 668 21.05 -3.81 0.05
N GLY A 669 19.90 -3.50 -0.54
CA GLY A 669 19.41 -4.15 -1.75
C GLY A 669 18.41 -3.27 -2.50
N ASN A 670 18.86 -2.72 -3.63
CA ASN A 670 18.03 -2.15 -4.70
C ASN A 670 17.05 -3.19 -5.22
N PHE A 671 15.80 -2.78 -5.47
CA PHE A 671 15.07 -2.98 -6.73
C PHE A 671 14.14 -1.80 -6.95
#